data_AF-A0A9E3ZY08-F1
#
_entry.id   AF-A0A9E3ZY08-F1
#
_cell.length_a   1.000
_cell.length_b   1.000
_cell.length_c   1.000
_cell.angle_alpha   90.00
_cell.angle_beta   90.00
_cell.angle_gamma   90.00
#
_symmetry.space_group_name_H-M   'P 1'
#
loop_
_entity.id
_entity.type
_entity.pdbx_description
1 polymer ?
#
loop_
_entity_poly.entity_id
_entity_poly.type
_entity_poly.pdbx_seq_one_letter_code
_entity_poly.pdbx_strand_id
1 'polypeptide(L)'
;MSGDPAGGGISDWRRRLRRFVQQDLWSAEAMARHGLERFQGFLQFSVAVAQGVARDTLLLRASALTSYSLLSIVPLLAFALSIAEGVGVEVGENLTALVIGQLAPGNPEAAARIAATVREIDFASLGTLGATILFATTVLSIRSIESTLNTIWGLTRDRRWERRIADYLAVLIVAPLLVGVALSVGTTAAFQSLRSVELFQAAYDTGLELAPLFFLWAGFAFLYWFLPNTRVRVAPALIGGLVAAGLFVLAQRVYVGFSIGFARSNALYGGLAALPLLLVWIYTSWTIVLLGAEIAATWENLVHLRRARRGSEPSPAAREAIGLAIAARIARRFDRGGDPVDAEELADRLEIPLRSVRSILGDLQAAGLVSLQDDRGRARYPLARSAARERVTQGLDAQRGARGDLAALDPPGGPVRALLSELDRAPSRSWRASPTAVPASERFRTRVLGLTEGAATLPARSARPRPNEMQSSDPAPRRATARRRARDPYARTRSLLERQVPYLSSVRAPQRPSPPAGPGRVLDVATYNVHRWAGASGGRSWNPELACQVVRELDADVIALQEVLHPFGRSSPLERVADDLNLHLAFVSTRVHRRGELGNAILSRWPLTGVFTIDLSVGRMERRSAVAVLFHDRHDSVAIVATHLSLVDRKRKRQVQSILGHPQLQGPVLLLGDMNAWRRCEATRQLDEEFDTRHHNDQWPASFPSARPVMALDRVYARGASVTRIRPHSSEAARHGSDHLPVVARVRLDRPG
;
A
#
# COMPACT_ATOMS: atom_id res chain seq x y z
N MET A 1 31.32 47.17 29.71
CA MET A 1 31.18 45.70 29.79
C MET A 1 29.74 45.34 29.49
N SER A 2 29.48 44.64 28.39
CA SER A 2 28.19 44.00 28.10
C SER A 2 28.46 42.88 27.10
N GLY A 3 28.46 41.64 27.59
CA GLY A 3 28.90 40.47 26.83
C GLY A 3 27.85 40.00 25.82
N ASP A 4 28.34 39.54 24.66
CA ASP A 4 27.56 38.85 23.63
C ASP A 4 27.36 37.37 24.02
N PRO A 5 26.12 36.88 24.21
CA PRO A 5 25.86 35.48 24.50
C PRO A 5 25.75 34.66 23.20
N ALA A 6 26.89 34.11 22.76
CA ALA A 6 26.99 33.17 21.65
C ALA A 6 26.22 31.85 21.90
N GLY A 7 24.89 31.87 21.73
CA GLY A 7 23.98 30.75 22.00
C GLY A 7 23.47 29.96 20.78
N GLY A 8 23.95 30.27 19.57
CA GLY A 8 23.39 29.75 18.31
C GLY A 8 23.84 28.35 17.87
N GLY A 9 24.74 27.71 18.61
CA GLY A 9 25.59 26.62 18.08
C GLY A 9 24.89 25.34 17.59
N ILE A 10 23.89 24.81 18.32
CA ILE A 10 23.43 23.42 18.12
C ILE A 10 22.01 23.29 17.55
N SER A 11 21.09 24.17 17.91
CA SER A 11 19.70 24.09 17.41
C SER A 11 19.60 24.47 15.92
N ASP A 12 20.49 25.35 15.45
CA ASP A 12 20.41 25.92 14.11
C ASP A 12 21.00 25.00 13.02
N TRP A 13 22.10 24.29 13.30
CA TRP A 13 22.59 23.26 12.35
C TRP A 13 21.58 22.14 12.17
N ARG A 14 20.86 21.73 13.24
CA ARG A 14 19.80 20.71 13.14
C ARG A 14 18.65 21.17 12.24
N ARG A 15 18.26 22.45 12.30
CA ARG A 15 17.26 23.06 11.40
C ARG A 15 17.76 23.17 9.96
N ARG A 16 19.01 23.56 9.74
CA ARG A 16 19.64 23.67 8.41
C ARG A 16 19.79 22.28 7.77
N LEU A 17 20.32 21.30 8.50
CA LEU A 17 20.45 19.92 8.04
C LEU A 17 19.08 19.29 7.73
N ARG A 18 18.07 19.53 8.58
CA ARG A 18 16.70 19.05 8.31
C ARG A 18 16.12 19.65 7.03
N ARG A 19 16.28 20.97 6.79
CA ARG A 19 15.87 21.61 5.53
C ARG A 19 16.61 21.02 4.33
N PHE A 20 17.93 20.94 4.39
CA PHE A 20 18.76 20.36 3.34
C PHE A 20 18.33 18.93 2.97
N VAL A 21 18.16 18.06 3.97
CA VAL A 21 17.76 16.65 3.78
C VAL A 21 16.32 16.49 3.27
N GLN A 22 15.42 17.44 3.56
CA GLN A 22 13.99 17.36 3.19
C GLN A 22 13.65 18.10 1.90
N GLN A 23 14.36 19.17 1.56
CA GLN A 23 14.05 20.08 0.45
C GLN A 23 15.22 20.15 -0.54
N ASP A 24 16.33 20.77 -0.16
CA ASP A 24 17.42 21.15 -1.07
C ASP A 24 18.04 19.95 -1.80
N LEU A 25 18.31 18.86 -1.06
CA LEU A 25 18.88 17.61 -1.57
C LEU A 25 18.05 16.99 -2.70
N TRP A 26 16.74 17.24 -2.75
CA TRP A 26 15.81 16.65 -3.73
C TRP A 26 15.53 17.54 -4.94
N SER A 27 15.89 18.82 -4.86
CA SER A 27 15.81 19.78 -5.98
C SER A 27 16.74 19.36 -7.12
N ALA A 28 16.41 19.74 -8.36
CA ALA A 28 17.25 19.43 -9.52
C ALA A 28 18.49 20.35 -9.61
N GLU A 29 18.48 21.51 -8.95
CA GLU A 29 19.42 22.60 -9.20
C GLU A 29 20.47 22.80 -8.10
N ALA A 30 20.32 22.20 -6.92
CA ALA A 30 21.17 22.47 -5.77
C ALA A 30 22.66 22.16 -6.01
N MET A 31 22.98 21.04 -6.67
CA MET A 31 24.36 20.55 -6.84
C MET A 31 24.76 20.33 -8.30
N ALA A 32 23.82 20.44 -9.25
CA ALA A 32 24.10 20.45 -10.69
C ALA A 32 25.03 21.61 -11.09
N ARG A 33 24.87 22.78 -10.47
CA ARG A 33 25.72 23.99 -10.69
C ARG A 33 27.21 23.79 -10.38
N HIS A 34 27.57 22.71 -9.69
CA HIS A 34 28.93 22.40 -9.27
C HIS A 34 29.46 21.07 -9.85
N GLY A 35 28.74 20.46 -10.81
CA GLY A 35 29.11 19.15 -11.38
C GLY A 35 28.96 17.95 -10.43
N LEU A 36 28.40 18.15 -9.23
CA LEU A 36 28.32 17.15 -8.15
C LEU A 36 27.09 16.24 -8.23
N GLU A 37 26.51 16.05 -9.42
CA GLU A 37 25.25 15.30 -9.61
C GLU A 37 25.33 13.85 -9.13
N ARG A 38 26.46 13.18 -9.36
CA ARG A 38 26.70 11.80 -8.88
C ARG A 38 26.70 11.74 -7.35
N PHE A 39 27.32 12.74 -6.71
CA PHE A 39 27.38 12.85 -5.25
C PHE A 39 26.00 13.19 -4.66
N GLN A 40 25.24 14.10 -5.28
CA GLN A 40 23.84 14.36 -4.92
C GLN A 40 23.00 13.09 -5.05
N GLY A 41 23.18 12.33 -6.14
CA GLY A 41 22.47 11.08 -6.39
C GLY A 41 22.76 10.00 -5.35
N PHE A 42 24.01 9.88 -4.91
CA PHE A 42 24.44 9.01 -3.81
C PHE A 42 23.85 9.47 -2.47
N LEU A 43 23.95 10.76 -2.14
CA LEU A 43 23.45 11.29 -0.88
C LEU A 43 21.92 11.16 -0.74
N GLN A 44 21.17 11.36 -1.85
CA GLN A 44 19.74 11.05 -1.91
C GLN A 44 19.45 9.56 -1.64
N PHE A 45 20.27 8.66 -2.17
CA PHE A 45 20.14 7.21 -1.95
C PHE A 45 20.41 6.85 -0.48
N SER A 46 21.53 7.28 0.09
CA SER A 46 21.87 7.05 1.51
C SER A 46 20.81 7.59 2.46
N VAL A 47 20.28 8.80 2.19
CA VAL A 47 19.17 9.38 2.95
C VAL A 47 17.87 8.58 2.78
N ALA A 48 17.58 8.07 1.58
CA ALA A 48 16.40 7.23 1.35
C ALA A 48 16.49 5.91 2.11
N VAL A 49 17.65 5.22 2.06
CA VAL A 49 17.90 4.00 2.84
C VAL A 49 17.75 4.27 4.34
N ALA A 50 18.43 5.29 4.88
CA ALA A 50 18.33 5.63 6.31
C ALA A 50 16.89 5.97 6.75
N GLN A 51 16.11 6.64 5.89
CA GLN A 51 14.68 6.88 6.12
C GLN A 51 13.84 5.61 6.03
N GLY A 52 14.20 4.65 5.16
CA GLY A 52 13.61 3.32 5.05
C GLY A 52 13.82 2.47 6.30
N VAL A 53 15.08 2.32 6.75
CA VAL A 53 15.47 1.64 8.00
C VAL A 53 14.59 2.09 9.19
N ALA A 54 14.37 3.40 9.32
CA ALA A 54 13.52 3.98 10.36
C ALA A 54 12.01 3.81 10.10
N ARG A 55 11.55 3.99 8.85
CA ARG A 55 10.13 3.87 8.45
C ARG A 55 9.60 2.46 8.65
N ASP A 56 10.39 1.46 8.27
CA ASP A 56 9.97 0.06 8.22
C ASP A 56 10.41 -0.72 9.47
N THR A 57 10.93 0.00 10.47
CA THR A 57 11.29 -0.49 11.81
C THR A 57 12.25 -1.69 11.76
N LEU A 58 13.30 -1.59 10.95
CA LEU A 58 14.17 -2.73 10.61
C LEU A 58 14.73 -3.46 11.82
N LEU A 59 15.23 -2.74 12.83
CA LEU A 59 15.79 -3.33 14.05
C LEU A 59 14.75 -4.13 14.86
N LEU A 60 13.52 -3.62 14.96
CA LEU A 60 12.40 -4.31 15.64
C LEU A 60 11.98 -5.58 14.88
N ARG A 61 12.09 -5.57 13.55
CA ARG A 61 11.84 -6.74 12.70
C ARG A 61 12.98 -7.75 12.80
N ALA A 62 14.24 -7.31 12.88
CA ALA A 62 15.38 -8.18 13.13
C ALA A 62 15.26 -8.88 14.50
N SER A 63 14.82 -8.18 15.57
CA SER A 63 14.55 -8.82 16.86
C SER A 63 13.40 -9.83 16.78
N ALA A 64 12.30 -9.52 16.08
CA ALA A 64 11.20 -10.47 15.89
C ALA A 64 11.64 -11.72 15.11
N LEU A 65 12.38 -11.54 14.01
CA LEU A 65 12.95 -12.65 13.23
C LEU A 65 13.95 -13.47 14.04
N THR A 66 14.72 -12.85 14.95
CA THR A 66 15.60 -13.57 15.88
C THR A 66 14.82 -14.48 16.82
N SER A 67 13.72 -14.00 17.41
CA SER A 67 12.84 -14.83 18.24
C SER A 67 12.15 -15.95 17.46
N TYR A 68 11.74 -15.70 16.21
CA TYR A 68 11.20 -16.76 15.34
C TYR A 68 12.28 -17.79 14.97
N SER A 69 13.49 -17.34 14.63
CA SER A 69 14.63 -18.22 14.37
C SER A 69 14.89 -19.13 15.57
N LEU A 70 14.95 -18.64 16.81
CA LEU A 70 15.14 -19.50 17.99
C LEU A 70 14.13 -20.66 18.07
N LEU A 71 12.85 -20.38 17.81
CA LEU A 71 11.79 -21.39 17.86
C LEU A 71 11.81 -22.35 16.66
N SER A 72 12.37 -21.92 15.53
CA SER A 72 12.29 -22.64 14.25
C SER A 72 13.61 -23.23 13.77
N ILE A 73 14.74 -22.93 14.41
CA ILE A 73 16.08 -23.28 13.94
C ILE A 73 16.22 -24.79 13.77
N VAL A 74 15.77 -25.57 14.77
CA VAL A 74 15.78 -27.03 14.75
C VAL A 74 14.84 -27.60 13.67
N PRO A 75 13.53 -27.26 13.62
CA PRO A 75 12.64 -27.70 12.54
C PRO A 75 13.12 -27.34 11.11
N LEU A 76 13.68 -26.14 10.94
CA LEU A 76 14.13 -25.64 9.64
C LEU A 76 15.41 -26.35 9.19
N LEU A 77 16.37 -26.56 10.10
CA LEU A 77 17.58 -27.35 9.85
C LEU A 77 17.20 -28.79 9.52
N ALA A 78 16.44 -29.46 10.38
CA ALA A 78 15.93 -30.82 10.16
C ALA A 78 15.35 -31.01 8.73
N PHE A 79 14.47 -30.11 8.31
CA PHE A 79 13.82 -30.19 7.01
C PHE A 79 14.79 -29.87 5.84
N ALA A 80 15.71 -28.92 6.02
CA ALA A 80 16.74 -28.61 5.03
C ALA A 80 17.76 -29.75 4.85
N LEU A 81 18.18 -30.38 5.94
CA LEU A 81 19.14 -31.49 5.92
C LEU A 81 18.53 -32.75 5.33
N SER A 82 17.30 -33.11 5.72
CA SER A 82 16.58 -34.26 5.13
C SER A 82 16.39 -34.13 3.61
N ILE A 83 16.14 -32.91 3.10
CA ILE A 83 16.09 -32.65 1.65
C ILE A 83 17.49 -32.75 1.01
N ALA A 84 18.53 -32.25 1.68
CA ALA A 84 19.90 -32.30 1.17
C ALA A 84 20.44 -33.75 1.07
N GLU A 85 20.20 -34.58 2.09
CA GLU A 85 20.49 -36.02 2.08
C GLU A 85 19.76 -36.73 0.94
N GLY A 86 18.49 -36.37 0.69
CA GLY A 86 17.70 -36.88 -0.44
C GLY A 86 18.20 -36.45 -1.82
N VAL A 87 19.06 -35.42 -1.91
CA VAL A 87 19.78 -35.03 -3.15
C VAL A 87 21.12 -35.76 -3.26
N GLY A 88 21.77 -36.06 -2.14
CA GLY A 88 22.96 -36.92 -2.07
C GLY A 88 23.66 -36.84 -0.72
N VAL A 89 24.19 -37.96 -0.22
CA VAL A 89 24.79 -38.05 1.14
C VAL A 89 25.93 -37.03 1.32
N GLU A 90 26.90 -36.99 0.40
CA GLU A 90 28.01 -36.03 0.45
C GLU A 90 27.53 -34.56 0.43
N VAL A 91 26.44 -34.28 -0.31
CA VAL A 91 25.87 -32.93 -0.36
C VAL A 91 25.21 -32.58 0.98
N GLY A 92 24.47 -33.52 1.59
CA GLY A 92 23.88 -33.39 2.91
C GLY A 92 24.90 -33.15 4.02
N GLU A 93 25.97 -33.95 4.09
CA GLU A 93 27.02 -33.80 5.11
C GLU A 93 27.77 -32.47 4.97
N ASN A 94 28.18 -32.10 3.75
CA ASN A 94 28.87 -30.84 3.50
C ASN A 94 28.00 -29.61 3.79
N LEU A 95 26.70 -29.67 3.45
CA LEU A 95 25.73 -28.64 3.83
C LEU A 95 25.53 -28.55 5.33
N THR A 96 25.46 -29.69 6.02
CA THR A 96 25.34 -29.75 7.48
C THR A 96 26.52 -29.04 8.14
N ALA A 97 27.74 -29.38 7.74
CA ALA A 97 28.96 -28.77 8.25
C ALA A 97 29.00 -27.25 7.98
N LEU A 98 28.65 -26.83 6.77
CA LEU A 98 28.65 -25.41 6.37
C LEU A 98 27.59 -24.60 7.13
N VAL A 99 26.34 -25.06 7.16
CA VAL A 99 25.24 -24.32 7.81
C VAL A 99 25.46 -24.21 9.31
N ILE A 100 25.89 -25.30 9.97
CA ILE A 100 26.12 -25.31 11.41
C ILE A 100 27.37 -24.48 11.78
N GLY A 101 28.42 -24.52 10.96
CA GLY A 101 29.61 -23.66 11.12
C GLY A 101 29.29 -22.16 11.00
N GLN A 102 28.33 -21.79 10.15
CA GLN A 102 27.86 -20.41 10.00
C GLN A 102 26.85 -19.98 11.09
N LEU A 103 26.23 -20.93 11.78
CA LEU A 103 25.31 -20.68 12.90
C LEU A 103 26.03 -20.34 14.21
N ALA A 104 27.17 -20.97 14.48
CA ALA A 104 27.98 -20.70 15.67
C ALA A 104 29.47 -20.42 15.32
N PRO A 105 29.77 -19.38 14.52
CA PRO A 105 31.12 -19.15 14.02
C PRO A 105 32.08 -18.80 15.16
N GLY A 106 33.20 -19.52 15.23
CA GLY A 106 34.18 -19.40 16.32
C GLY A 106 33.80 -20.13 17.62
N ASN A 107 32.69 -20.87 17.67
CA ASN A 107 32.31 -21.70 18.82
C ASN A 107 32.00 -23.15 18.38
N PRO A 108 33.05 -24.00 18.26
CA PRO A 108 32.90 -25.37 17.77
C PRO A 108 32.07 -26.27 18.72
N GLU A 109 32.07 -25.99 20.03
CA GLU A 109 31.22 -26.74 20.98
C GLU A 109 29.73 -26.46 20.77
N ALA A 110 29.36 -25.19 20.57
CA ALA A 110 27.97 -24.83 20.30
C ALA A 110 27.50 -25.39 18.94
N ALA A 111 28.37 -25.34 17.92
CA ALA A 111 28.15 -25.99 16.64
C ALA A 111 27.93 -27.50 16.80
N ALA A 112 28.81 -28.20 17.51
CA ALA A 112 28.70 -29.65 17.74
C ALA A 112 27.43 -30.03 18.53
N ARG A 113 27.04 -29.25 19.54
CA ARG A 113 25.79 -29.47 20.30
C ARG A 113 24.56 -29.30 19.40
N ILE A 114 24.49 -28.25 18.58
CA ILE A 114 23.40 -28.06 17.61
C ILE A 114 23.36 -29.24 16.62
N ALA A 115 24.51 -29.69 16.12
CA ALA A 115 24.60 -30.84 15.22
C ALA A 115 24.18 -32.17 15.86
N ALA A 116 24.45 -32.36 17.16
CA ALA A 116 23.98 -33.53 17.90
C ALA A 116 22.46 -33.47 18.08
N THR A 117 21.93 -32.36 18.63
CA THR A 117 20.48 -32.19 18.85
C THR A 117 19.65 -32.33 17.57
N VAL A 118 20.15 -31.87 16.41
CA VAL A 118 19.41 -32.05 15.14
C VAL A 118 19.44 -33.50 14.65
N ARG A 119 20.53 -34.25 14.88
CA ARG A 119 20.66 -35.67 14.47
C ARG A 119 19.99 -36.65 15.44
N GLU A 120 19.84 -36.28 16.71
CA GLU A 120 19.14 -37.07 17.74
C GLU A 120 17.60 -37.01 17.62
N ILE A 121 17.06 -36.16 16.74
CA ILE A 121 15.61 -36.08 16.51
C ILE A 121 15.16 -37.25 15.64
N ASP A 122 14.63 -38.28 16.28
CA ASP A 122 13.92 -39.34 15.58
C ASP A 122 12.53 -38.84 15.13
N PHE A 123 12.42 -38.51 13.83
CA PHE A 123 11.17 -38.11 13.18
C PHE A 123 10.09 -39.21 13.20
N ALA A 124 10.44 -40.48 13.39
CA ALA A 124 9.48 -41.56 13.57
C ALA A 124 8.84 -41.51 14.97
N SER A 125 9.64 -41.33 16.04
CA SER A 125 9.14 -41.21 17.42
C SER A 125 8.21 -40.01 17.66
N LEU A 126 8.40 -38.91 16.91
CA LEU A 126 7.60 -37.68 17.03
C LEU A 126 6.11 -37.85 16.70
N GLY A 127 5.77 -38.90 15.95
CA GLY A 127 4.41 -39.17 15.48
C GLY A 127 3.82 -38.05 14.63
N THR A 128 2.53 -38.19 14.30
CA THR A 128 1.81 -37.19 13.48
C THR A 128 1.67 -35.83 14.15
N LEU A 129 1.56 -35.79 15.49
CA LEU A 129 1.44 -34.55 16.26
C LEU A 129 2.75 -33.73 16.22
N GLY A 130 3.89 -34.37 16.54
CA GLY A 130 5.20 -33.72 16.54
C GLY A 130 5.59 -33.23 15.15
N ALA A 131 5.42 -34.08 14.12
CA ALA A 131 5.66 -33.70 12.73
C ALA A 131 4.79 -32.50 12.29
N THR A 132 3.51 -32.45 12.70
CA THR A 132 2.61 -31.32 12.41
C THR A 132 3.09 -30.03 13.07
N ILE A 133 3.57 -30.08 14.31
CA ILE A 133 4.08 -28.91 15.03
C ILE A 133 5.38 -28.38 14.39
N LEU A 134 6.31 -29.28 14.05
CA LEU A 134 7.55 -28.92 13.36
C LEU A 134 7.26 -28.27 11.99
N PHE A 135 6.40 -28.89 11.18
CA PHE A 135 5.98 -28.34 9.89
C PHE A 135 5.28 -26.98 10.01
N ALA A 136 4.34 -26.84 10.95
CA ALA A 136 3.67 -25.57 11.21
C ALA A 136 4.66 -24.46 11.62
N THR A 137 5.63 -24.79 12.48
CA THR A 137 6.67 -23.86 12.95
C THR A 137 7.56 -23.39 11.80
N THR A 138 7.97 -24.30 10.90
CA THR A 138 8.69 -23.98 9.67
C THR A 138 7.87 -23.03 8.77
N VAL A 139 6.61 -23.36 8.48
CA VAL A 139 5.73 -22.54 7.63
C VAL A 139 5.48 -21.14 8.21
N LEU A 140 5.26 -21.03 9.53
CA LEU A 140 5.09 -19.76 10.23
C LEU A 140 6.34 -18.88 10.14
N SER A 141 7.52 -19.48 10.23
CA SER A 141 8.79 -18.76 10.25
C SER A 141 9.15 -18.21 8.86
N ILE A 142 9.00 -19.02 7.80
CA ILE A 142 9.19 -18.53 6.42
C ILE A 142 8.15 -17.45 6.08
N ARG A 143 6.90 -17.57 6.56
CA ARG A 143 5.89 -16.50 6.45
C ARG A 143 6.32 -15.20 7.12
N SER A 144 7.01 -15.26 8.26
CA SER A 144 7.52 -14.07 8.96
C SER A 144 8.60 -13.34 8.14
N ILE A 145 9.48 -14.11 7.50
CA ILE A 145 10.51 -13.59 6.58
C ILE A 145 9.86 -12.92 5.36
N GLU A 146 8.92 -13.61 4.67
CA GLU A 146 8.24 -13.03 3.49
C GLU A 146 7.44 -11.77 3.85
N SER A 147 6.71 -11.77 4.97
CA SER A 147 5.96 -10.60 5.46
C SER A 147 6.88 -9.41 5.76
N THR A 148 8.07 -9.67 6.29
CA THR A 148 9.07 -8.64 6.58
C THR A 148 9.63 -8.04 5.29
N LEU A 149 10.05 -8.85 4.31
CA LEU A 149 10.50 -8.33 3.02
C LEU A 149 9.36 -7.63 2.27
N ASN A 150 8.15 -8.18 2.27
CA ASN A 150 6.97 -7.52 1.69
C ASN A 150 6.74 -6.12 2.28
N THR A 151 6.98 -5.93 3.59
CA THR A 151 6.90 -4.60 4.21
C THR A 151 7.95 -3.64 3.63
N ILE A 152 9.21 -4.06 3.49
CA ILE A 152 10.31 -3.25 2.94
C ILE A 152 9.99 -2.79 1.51
N TRP A 153 9.44 -3.69 0.68
CA TRP A 153 8.96 -3.35 -0.68
C TRP A 153 7.59 -2.60 -0.70
N GLY A 154 7.02 -2.26 0.45
CA GLY A 154 5.77 -1.49 0.57
C GLY A 154 4.49 -2.26 0.22
N LEU A 155 4.55 -3.59 0.24
CA LEU A 155 3.48 -4.50 -0.19
C LEU A 155 2.57 -4.88 0.99
N THR A 156 1.27 -4.72 0.82
CA THR A 156 0.25 -5.00 1.86
C THR A 156 -0.55 -6.29 1.61
N ARG A 157 -0.04 -7.21 0.77
CA ARG A 157 -0.74 -8.46 0.40
C ARG A 157 0.21 -9.66 0.38
N ASP A 158 -0.16 -10.68 1.14
CA ASP A 158 0.40 -12.03 1.09
C ASP A 158 0.12 -12.72 -0.27
N ARG A 159 1.03 -13.60 -0.72
CA ARG A 159 0.76 -14.56 -1.81
C ARG A 159 -0.37 -15.52 -1.40
N ARG A 160 -1.08 -16.11 -2.37
CA ARG A 160 -2.00 -17.22 -2.08
C ARG A 160 -1.20 -18.44 -1.61
N TRP A 161 -1.76 -19.20 -0.67
CA TRP A 161 -1.04 -20.25 0.07
C TRP A 161 -0.53 -21.38 -0.84
N GLU A 162 -1.25 -21.69 -1.92
CA GLU A 162 -0.92 -22.77 -2.86
C GLU A 162 0.41 -22.49 -3.58
N ARG A 163 0.58 -21.26 -4.08
CA ARG A 163 1.80 -20.84 -4.77
C ARG A 163 2.95 -20.62 -3.79
N ARG A 164 2.66 -20.11 -2.59
CA ARG A 164 3.65 -19.89 -1.52
C ARG A 164 4.37 -21.18 -1.11
N ILE A 165 3.66 -22.30 -0.98
CA ILE A 165 4.28 -23.61 -0.67
C ILE A 165 5.23 -24.05 -1.80
N ALA A 166 4.81 -23.94 -3.06
CA ALA A 166 5.64 -24.30 -4.20
C ALA A 166 6.90 -23.41 -4.31
N ASP A 167 6.76 -22.10 -4.11
CA ASP A 167 7.87 -21.15 -4.12
C ASP A 167 8.87 -21.44 -2.97
N TYR A 168 8.39 -21.80 -1.78
CA TYR A 168 9.24 -22.14 -0.63
C TYR A 168 9.97 -23.48 -0.81
N LEU A 169 9.29 -24.51 -1.31
CA LEU A 169 9.92 -25.79 -1.68
C LEU A 169 10.99 -25.58 -2.76
N ALA A 170 10.74 -24.71 -3.74
CA ALA A 170 11.72 -24.38 -4.76
C ALA A 170 12.99 -23.74 -4.14
N VAL A 171 12.86 -22.76 -3.24
CA VAL A 171 14.02 -22.18 -2.51
C VAL A 171 14.77 -23.25 -1.73
N LEU A 172 14.03 -24.11 -1.01
CA LEU A 172 14.62 -25.11 -0.12
C LEU A 172 15.27 -26.29 -0.85
N ILE A 173 14.94 -26.54 -2.11
CA ILE A 173 15.64 -27.52 -2.97
C ILE A 173 16.80 -26.84 -3.72
N VAL A 174 16.57 -25.65 -4.28
CA VAL A 174 17.56 -24.94 -5.12
C VAL A 174 18.74 -24.43 -4.29
N ALA A 175 18.54 -23.96 -3.05
CA ALA A 175 19.65 -23.47 -2.23
C ALA A 175 20.64 -24.59 -1.83
N PRO A 176 20.20 -25.75 -1.30
CA PRO A 176 21.05 -26.94 -1.16
C PRO A 176 21.73 -27.36 -2.45
N LEU A 177 21.01 -27.42 -3.58
CA LEU A 177 21.58 -27.85 -4.85
C LEU A 177 22.68 -26.90 -5.34
N LEU A 178 22.47 -25.58 -5.23
CA LEU A 178 23.48 -24.57 -5.59
C LEU A 178 24.75 -24.66 -4.73
N VAL A 179 24.60 -24.91 -3.43
CA VAL A 179 25.75 -25.11 -2.52
C VAL A 179 26.41 -26.46 -2.74
N GLY A 180 25.66 -27.52 -3.04
CA GLY A 180 26.22 -28.81 -3.45
C GLY A 180 27.09 -28.66 -4.69
N VAL A 181 26.57 -28.02 -5.75
CA VAL A 181 27.35 -27.70 -6.96
C VAL A 181 28.56 -26.82 -6.63
N ALA A 182 28.42 -25.81 -5.76
CA ALA A 182 29.54 -24.96 -5.34
C ALA A 182 30.70 -25.76 -4.73
N LEU A 183 30.40 -26.77 -3.91
CA LEU A 183 31.38 -27.59 -3.21
C LEU A 183 31.94 -28.69 -4.13
N SER A 184 31.13 -29.28 -5.02
CA SER A 184 31.58 -30.28 -6.02
C SER A 184 32.51 -29.74 -7.10
N VAL A 185 32.46 -28.43 -7.41
CA VAL A 185 33.41 -27.80 -8.36
C VAL A 185 34.86 -27.95 -7.87
N GLY A 186 35.09 -27.96 -6.56
CA GLY A 186 36.42 -28.14 -5.96
C GLY A 186 36.99 -29.56 -6.07
N THR A 187 36.15 -30.57 -6.25
CA THR A 187 36.53 -32.01 -6.15
C THR A 187 36.48 -32.76 -7.48
N THR A 188 35.94 -32.18 -8.55
CA THR A 188 35.72 -32.86 -9.83
C THR A 188 37.04 -33.20 -10.56
N ALA A 189 37.26 -34.47 -10.89
CA ALA A 189 38.49 -34.96 -11.54
C ALA A 189 38.86 -34.25 -12.86
N ALA A 190 37.85 -33.76 -13.62
CA ALA A 190 38.07 -32.98 -14.84
C ALA A 190 38.83 -31.65 -14.58
N PHE A 191 38.61 -31.00 -13.43
CA PHE A 191 39.36 -29.82 -13.02
C PHE A 191 40.77 -30.16 -12.52
N GLN A 192 40.96 -31.33 -11.91
CA GLN A 192 42.26 -31.79 -11.44
C GLN A 192 43.26 -32.01 -12.59
N SER A 193 42.79 -32.45 -13.76
CA SER A 193 43.65 -32.64 -14.94
C SER A 193 44.16 -31.30 -15.53
N LEU A 194 43.35 -30.24 -15.43
CA LEU A 194 43.66 -28.90 -15.96
C LEU A 194 44.58 -28.08 -15.03
N ARG A 195 44.71 -28.46 -13.76
CA ARG A 195 45.67 -27.86 -12.80
C ARG A 195 47.14 -28.00 -13.19
N SER A 196 47.46 -28.78 -14.22
CA SER A 196 48.80 -28.91 -14.79
C SER A 196 49.33 -27.65 -15.49
N VAL A 197 48.48 -26.65 -15.74
CA VAL A 197 48.86 -25.36 -16.34
C VAL A 197 48.91 -24.28 -15.26
N GLU A 198 50.08 -23.66 -15.02
CA GLU A 198 50.28 -22.66 -13.95
C GLU A 198 49.24 -21.53 -13.96
N LEU A 199 48.95 -20.95 -15.13
CA LEU A 199 47.96 -19.87 -15.26
C LEU A 199 46.54 -20.34 -14.89
N PHE A 200 46.20 -21.59 -15.22
CA PHE A 200 44.92 -22.18 -14.83
C PHE A 200 44.90 -22.49 -13.33
N GLN A 201 45.99 -23.00 -12.76
CA GLN A 201 46.11 -23.25 -11.33
C GLN A 201 45.93 -21.95 -10.54
N ALA A 202 46.63 -20.87 -10.90
CA ALA A 202 46.50 -19.58 -10.21
C ALA A 202 45.07 -19.02 -10.29
N ALA A 203 44.43 -19.11 -11.47
CA ALA A 203 43.04 -18.71 -11.65
C ALA A 203 42.04 -19.60 -10.88
N TYR A 204 42.32 -20.90 -10.79
CA TYR A 204 41.51 -21.89 -10.07
C TYR A 204 41.60 -21.70 -8.55
N ASP A 205 42.81 -21.54 -8.01
CA ASP A 205 43.02 -21.35 -6.58
C ASP A 205 42.46 -20.00 -6.12
N THR A 206 42.63 -18.93 -6.92
CA THR A 206 41.93 -17.64 -6.72
C THR A 206 40.40 -17.79 -6.81
N GLY A 207 39.92 -18.60 -7.75
CA GLY A 207 38.51 -18.89 -7.92
C GLY A 207 37.89 -19.60 -6.71
N LEU A 208 38.61 -20.57 -6.12
CA LEU A 208 38.21 -21.24 -4.89
C LEU A 208 38.22 -20.30 -3.68
N GLU A 209 39.20 -19.41 -3.57
CA GLU A 209 39.25 -18.41 -2.48
C GLU A 209 38.07 -17.42 -2.55
N LEU A 210 37.68 -17.01 -3.76
CA LEU A 210 36.55 -16.10 -3.99
C LEU A 210 35.18 -16.79 -4.00
N ALA A 211 35.12 -18.11 -4.22
CA ALA A 211 33.87 -18.86 -4.33
C ALA A 211 32.93 -18.68 -3.12
N PRO A 212 33.37 -18.81 -1.84
CA PRO A 212 32.49 -18.59 -0.69
C PRO A 212 31.84 -17.20 -0.67
N LEU A 213 32.59 -16.16 -1.05
CA LEU A 213 32.08 -14.79 -1.15
C LEU A 213 31.08 -14.65 -2.30
N PHE A 214 31.37 -15.25 -3.45
CA PHE A 214 30.47 -15.28 -4.61
C PHE A 214 29.15 -16.00 -4.29
N PHE A 215 29.17 -17.15 -3.63
CA PHE A 215 27.96 -17.89 -3.27
C PHE A 215 27.15 -17.20 -2.17
N LEU A 216 27.80 -16.57 -1.19
CA LEU A 216 27.13 -15.73 -0.19
C LEU A 216 26.43 -14.52 -0.86
N TRP A 217 27.14 -13.85 -1.78
CA TRP A 217 26.60 -12.76 -2.59
C TRP A 217 25.39 -13.20 -3.43
N ALA A 218 25.54 -14.30 -4.17
CA ALA A 218 24.49 -14.87 -5.01
C ALA A 218 23.28 -15.31 -4.16
N GLY A 219 23.51 -15.86 -2.96
CA GLY A 219 22.45 -16.25 -2.02
C GLY A 219 21.61 -15.06 -1.55
N PHE A 220 22.24 -13.96 -1.11
CA PHE A 220 21.51 -12.74 -0.74
C PHE A 220 20.82 -12.10 -1.94
N ALA A 221 21.47 -12.05 -3.11
CA ALA A 221 20.85 -11.52 -4.32
C ALA A 221 19.62 -12.36 -4.76
N PHE A 222 19.71 -13.69 -4.69
CA PHE A 222 18.59 -14.59 -4.95
C PHE A 222 17.44 -14.38 -3.95
N LEU A 223 17.75 -14.27 -2.65
CA LEU A 223 16.76 -13.97 -1.60
C LEU A 223 15.98 -12.68 -1.91
N TYR A 224 16.67 -11.60 -2.28
CA TYR A 224 16.06 -10.31 -2.60
C TYR A 224 15.34 -10.28 -3.95
N TRP A 225 15.73 -11.14 -4.89
CA TRP A 225 15.09 -11.26 -6.19
C TRP A 225 13.81 -12.11 -6.14
N PHE A 226 13.83 -13.22 -5.41
CA PHE A 226 12.80 -14.27 -5.46
C PHE A 226 11.71 -14.14 -4.38
N LEU A 227 12.11 -13.85 -3.14
CA LEU A 227 11.21 -13.94 -1.97
C LEU A 227 10.15 -12.81 -1.90
N PRO A 228 10.44 -11.53 -2.23
CA PRO A 228 9.43 -10.46 -2.18
C PRO A 228 8.25 -10.72 -3.11
N ASN A 229 7.04 -10.32 -2.73
CA ASN A 229 5.82 -10.48 -3.53
C ASN A 229 5.68 -9.45 -4.68
N THR A 230 6.78 -9.16 -5.38
CA THR A 230 6.84 -8.25 -6.53
C THR A 230 7.92 -8.70 -7.52
N ARG A 231 7.89 -8.17 -8.75
CA ARG A 231 8.93 -8.43 -9.75
C ARG A 231 10.12 -7.48 -9.50
N VAL A 232 11.12 -7.95 -8.77
CA VAL A 232 12.37 -7.22 -8.52
C VAL A 232 13.29 -7.36 -9.74
N ARG A 233 13.96 -6.28 -10.18
CA ARG A 233 15.00 -6.39 -11.23
C ARG A 233 16.26 -7.02 -10.63
N VAL A 234 16.96 -7.82 -11.43
CA VAL A 234 18.17 -8.53 -10.97
C VAL A 234 19.26 -7.56 -10.49
N ALA A 235 19.48 -6.44 -11.18
CA ALA A 235 20.53 -5.48 -10.83
C ALA A 235 20.44 -4.90 -9.39
N PRO A 236 19.31 -4.32 -8.92
CA PRO A 236 19.16 -3.92 -7.52
C PRO A 236 19.35 -5.07 -6.52
N ALA A 237 18.88 -6.28 -6.85
CA ALA A 237 19.07 -7.45 -5.99
C ALA A 237 20.55 -7.84 -5.86
N LEU A 238 21.32 -7.81 -6.96
CA LEU A 238 22.77 -8.02 -6.97
C LEU A 238 23.51 -6.95 -6.14
N ILE A 239 23.12 -5.68 -6.23
CA ILE A 239 23.73 -4.58 -5.47
C ILE A 239 23.44 -4.71 -3.97
N GLY A 240 22.18 -4.94 -3.60
CA GLY A 240 21.80 -5.20 -2.20
C GLY A 240 22.49 -6.44 -1.64
N GLY A 241 22.58 -7.51 -2.43
CA GLY A 241 23.30 -8.73 -2.09
C GLY A 241 24.79 -8.50 -1.87
N LEU A 242 25.44 -7.63 -2.66
CA LEU A 242 26.88 -7.36 -2.54
C LEU A 242 27.20 -6.64 -1.24
N VAL A 243 26.39 -5.63 -0.90
CA VAL A 243 26.53 -4.91 0.38
C VAL A 243 26.22 -5.85 1.55
N ALA A 244 25.19 -6.69 1.45
CA ALA A 244 24.86 -7.67 2.48
C ALA A 244 26.00 -8.68 2.71
N ALA A 245 26.59 -9.25 1.64
CA ALA A 245 27.69 -10.19 1.74
C ALA A 245 28.94 -9.56 2.37
N GLY A 246 29.33 -8.36 1.93
CA GLY A 246 30.46 -7.64 2.51
C GLY A 246 30.27 -7.31 4.00
N LEU A 247 29.07 -6.85 4.37
CA LEU A 247 28.72 -6.59 5.78
C LEU A 247 28.67 -7.88 6.61
N PHE A 248 28.19 -8.99 6.04
CA PHE A 248 28.12 -10.28 6.72
C PHE A 248 29.51 -10.83 7.02
N VAL A 249 30.43 -10.84 6.04
CA VAL A 249 31.83 -11.26 6.25
C VAL A 249 32.54 -10.35 7.26
N LEU A 250 32.32 -9.04 7.22
CA LEU A 250 32.86 -8.10 8.21
C LEU A 250 32.32 -8.40 9.61
N ALA A 251 31.01 -8.55 9.76
CA ALA A 251 30.37 -8.88 11.03
C ALA A 251 30.81 -10.24 11.56
N GLN A 252 31.03 -11.23 10.69
CA GLN A 252 31.55 -12.54 11.06
C GLN A 252 32.96 -12.44 11.64
N ARG A 253 33.87 -11.69 11.01
CA ARG A 253 35.24 -11.45 11.52
C ARG A 253 35.21 -10.76 12.89
N VAL A 254 34.38 -9.73 13.04
CA VAL A 254 34.19 -9.02 14.32
C VAL A 254 33.62 -9.95 15.40
N TYR A 255 32.59 -10.73 15.07
CA TYR A 255 31.96 -11.66 16.00
C TYR A 255 32.90 -12.78 16.44
N VAL A 256 33.66 -13.38 15.52
CA VAL A 256 34.65 -14.43 15.84
C VAL A 256 35.77 -13.88 16.72
N GLY A 257 36.29 -12.68 16.41
CA GLY A 257 37.29 -12.03 17.26
C GLY A 257 36.75 -11.73 18.66
N PHE A 258 35.52 -11.24 18.74
CA PHE A 258 34.83 -10.98 20.01
C PHE A 258 34.53 -12.26 20.80
N SER A 259 34.03 -13.32 20.15
CA SER A 259 33.65 -14.57 20.83
C SER A 259 34.85 -15.33 21.38
N ILE A 260 35.96 -15.38 20.63
CA ILE A 260 37.23 -15.94 21.11
C ILE A 260 37.79 -15.11 22.27
N GLY A 261 37.76 -13.78 22.17
CA GLY A 261 38.19 -12.90 23.26
C GLY A 261 37.34 -13.06 24.52
N PHE A 262 36.01 -13.09 24.37
CA PHE A 262 35.06 -13.29 25.46
C PHE A 262 35.25 -14.66 26.13
N ALA A 263 35.40 -15.74 25.35
CA ALA A 263 35.64 -17.09 25.87
C ALA A 263 36.95 -17.19 26.66
N ARG A 264 38.01 -16.51 26.24
CA ARG A 264 39.28 -16.44 26.97
C ARG A 264 39.19 -15.66 28.28
N SER A 265 38.41 -14.58 28.33
CA SER A 265 38.31 -13.71 29.51
C SER A 265 37.28 -14.17 30.55
N ASN A 266 36.26 -14.92 30.15
CA ASN A 266 35.08 -15.24 30.98
C ASN A 266 34.89 -16.76 31.22
N ALA A 267 35.97 -17.48 31.54
CA ALA A 267 35.94 -18.91 31.88
C ALA A 267 34.90 -19.28 32.97
N LEU A 268 34.52 -18.32 33.83
CA LEU A 268 33.50 -18.45 34.87
C LEU A 268 32.07 -18.72 34.35
N TYR A 269 31.74 -18.30 33.12
CA TYR A 269 30.37 -18.43 32.57
C TYR A 269 30.17 -19.70 31.71
N GLY A 270 31.24 -20.38 31.32
CA GLY A 270 31.21 -21.66 30.59
C GLY A 270 30.23 -21.68 29.41
N GLY A 271 29.54 -22.81 29.24
CA GLY A 271 28.56 -23.01 28.16
C GLY A 271 27.34 -22.08 28.18
N LEU A 272 27.04 -21.40 29.30
CA LEU A 272 25.90 -20.49 29.41
C LEU A 272 26.05 -19.26 28.49
N ALA A 273 27.30 -18.82 28.25
CA ALA A 273 27.59 -17.70 27.36
C ALA A 273 27.25 -17.96 25.89
N ALA A 274 27.13 -19.23 25.47
CA ALA A 274 26.88 -19.59 24.07
C ALA A 274 25.51 -19.08 23.57
N LEU A 275 24.46 -19.12 24.40
CA LEU A 275 23.11 -18.73 23.99
C LEU A 275 22.95 -17.21 23.79
N PRO A 276 23.40 -16.32 24.69
CA PRO A 276 23.42 -14.87 24.44
C PRO A 276 24.29 -14.48 23.23
N LEU A 277 25.44 -15.13 23.03
CA LEU A 277 26.30 -14.87 21.87
C LEU A 277 25.62 -15.29 20.56
N LEU A 278 24.99 -16.47 20.52
CA LEU A 278 24.18 -16.94 19.39
C LEU A 278 23.02 -15.97 19.07
N LEU A 279 22.34 -15.46 20.11
CA LEU A 279 21.27 -14.46 19.97
C LEU A 279 21.77 -13.17 19.30
N VAL A 280 22.92 -12.64 19.76
CA VAL A 280 23.55 -11.46 19.14
C VAL A 280 23.96 -11.73 17.70
N TRP A 281 24.46 -12.94 17.40
CA TRP A 281 24.83 -13.34 16.04
C TRP A 281 23.62 -13.40 15.09
N ILE A 282 22.55 -14.06 15.50
CA ILE A 282 21.30 -14.17 14.70
C ILE A 282 20.68 -12.78 14.50
N TYR A 283 20.65 -11.94 15.53
CA TYR A 283 20.14 -10.56 15.43
C TYR A 283 20.97 -9.69 14.47
N THR A 284 22.30 -9.80 14.55
CA THR A 284 23.21 -9.08 13.65
C THR A 284 23.05 -9.56 12.21
N SER A 285 22.97 -10.88 12.01
CA SER A 285 22.71 -11.50 10.72
C SER A 285 21.40 -11.01 10.09
N TRP A 286 20.29 -11.02 10.85
CA TRP A 286 19.02 -10.48 10.36
C TRP A 286 19.08 -8.99 10.08
N THR A 287 19.78 -8.20 10.91
CA THR A 287 19.96 -6.76 10.66
C THR A 287 20.66 -6.50 9.32
N ILE A 288 21.69 -7.29 8.99
CA ILE A 288 22.40 -7.21 7.70
C ILE A 288 21.51 -7.65 6.54
N VAL A 289 20.80 -8.78 6.68
CA VAL A 289 19.87 -9.28 5.66
C VAL A 289 18.78 -8.25 5.34
N LEU A 290 18.20 -7.61 6.35
CA LEU A 290 17.16 -6.60 6.13
C LEU A 290 17.74 -5.29 5.58
N LEU A 291 18.96 -4.89 5.97
CA LEU A 291 19.62 -3.71 5.41
C LEU A 291 19.93 -3.88 3.92
N GLY A 292 20.42 -5.05 3.50
CA GLY A 292 20.62 -5.36 2.08
C GLY A 292 19.30 -5.38 1.28
N ALA A 293 18.21 -5.85 1.88
CA ALA A 293 16.87 -5.77 1.30
C ALA A 293 16.39 -4.31 1.14
N GLU A 294 16.58 -3.46 2.14
CA GLU A 294 16.24 -2.02 2.08
C GLU A 294 17.05 -1.30 1.00
N ILE A 295 18.34 -1.65 0.85
CA ILE A 295 19.23 -1.14 -0.21
C ILE A 295 18.70 -1.55 -1.60
N ALA A 296 18.35 -2.82 -1.79
CA ALA A 296 17.78 -3.31 -3.06
C ALA A 296 16.43 -2.66 -3.38
N ALA A 297 15.52 -2.60 -2.40
CA ALA A 297 14.19 -1.99 -2.55
C ALA A 297 14.27 -0.48 -2.79
N THR A 298 15.18 0.24 -2.11
CA THR A 298 15.43 1.66 -2.35
C THR A 298 16.03 1.89 -3.72
N TRP A 299 16.95 1.04 -4.19
CA TRP A 299 17.57 1.18 -5.52
C TRP A 299 16.55 0.98 -6.64
N GLU A 300 15.74 -0.08 -6.59
CA GLU A 300 14.63 -0.33 -7.53
C GLU A 300 13.67 0.88 -7.59
N ASN A 301 13.34 1.46 -6.43
CA ASN A 301 12.38 2.56 -6.33
C ASN A 301 13.00 3.96 -6.42
N LEU A 302 14.32 4.12 -6.57
CA LEU A 302 15.00 5.42 -6.39
C LEU A 302 14.51 6.49 -7.37
N VAL A 303 14.27 6.10 -8.62
CA VAL A 303 13.71 7.00 -9.66
C VAL A 303 12.28 7.41 -9.31
N HIS A 304 11.46 6.48 -8.82
CA HIS A 304 10.09 6.77 -8.37
C HIS A 304 10.08 7.66 -7.13
N LEU A 305 11.00 7.47 -6.18
CA LEU A 305 11.18 8.32 -5.00
C LEU A 305 11.64 9.73 -5.38
N ARG A 306 12.63 9.87 -6.27
CA ARG A 306 13.07 11.16 -6.83
C ARG A 306 11.92 11.88 -7.53
N ARG A 307 11.17 11.21 -8.42
CA ARG A 307 10.00 11.80 -9.12
C ARG A 307 8.86 12.16 -8.15
N ALA A 308 8.61 11.35 -7.12
CA ALA A 308 7.57 11.63 -6.12
C ALA A 308 7.91 12.83 -5.21
N ARG A 309 9.20 13.07 -4.92
CA ARG A 309 9.68 14.21 -4.12
C ARG A 309 9.92 15.48 -4.95
N ARG A 310 10.31 15.37 -6.23
CA ARG A 310 10.43 16.51 -7.16
C ARG A 310 9.09 17.09 -7.59
N GLY A 311 8.03 16.27 -7.66
CA GLY A 311 6.73 16.71 -8.10
C GLY A 311 5.97 17.54 -7.06
N SER A 312 6.06 18.86 -7.16
CA SER A 312 4.86 19.72 -7.01
C SER A 312 3.76 19.21 -7.94
N GLU A 313 2.48 19.40 -7.60
CA GLU A 313 1.44 19.09 -8.58
C GLU A 313 1.56 20.04 -9.78
N PRO A 314 1.46 19.55 -11.03
CA PRO A 314 1.48 20.43 -12.18
C PRO A 314 0.31 21.41 -12.06
N SER A 315 0.57 22.69 -12.38
CA SER A 315 -0.48 23.71 -12.42
C SER A 315 -1.64 23.27 -13.32
N PRO A 316 -2.87 23.76 -13.10
CA PRO A 316 -4.03 23.35 -13.91
C PRO A 316 -3.76 23.42 -15.42
N ALA A 317 -3.18 24.51 -15.92
CA ALA A 317 -2.79 24.66 -17.33
C ALA A 317 -1.71 23.65 -17.78
N ALA A 318 -0.70 23.36 -16.96
CA ALA A 318 0.29 22.34 -17.28
C ALA A 318 -0.33 20.93 -17.31
N ARG A 319 -1.28 20.64 -16.40
CA ARG A 319 -2.04 19.37 -16.37
C ARG A 319 -2.85 19.18 -17.66
N GLU A 320 -3.45 20.24 -18.18
CA GLU A 320 -4.20 20.23 -19.46
C GLU A 320 -3.29 19.99 -20.66
N ALA A 321 -2.17 20.72 -20.77
CA ALA A 321 -1.18 20.51 -21.83
C ALA A 321 -0.63 19.07 -21.84
N ILE A 322 -0.38 18.49 -20.65
CA ILE A 322 0.03 17.10 -20.49
C ILE A 322 -1.08 16.13 -20.91
N GLY A 323 -2.34 16.42 -20.56
CA GLY A 323 -3.50 15.63 -20.98
C GLY A 323 -3.69 15.59 -22.49
N LEU A 324 -3.56 16.74 -23.15
CA LEU A 324 -3.55 16.86 -24.60
C LEU A 324 -2.39 16.08 -25.24
N ALA A 325 -1.19 16.18 -24.68
CA ALA A 325 -0.02 15.43 -25.17
C ALA A 325 -0.20 13.91 -25.07
N ILE A 326 -0.74 13.42 -23.93
CA ILE A 326 -1.07 12.00 -23.73
C ILE A 326 -2.13 11.55 -24.74
N ALA A 327 -3.24 12.28 -24.86
CA ALA A 327 -4.33 11.95 -25.77
C ALA A 327 -3.87 11.91 -27.25
N ALA A 328 -3.14 12.94 -27.69
CA ALA A 328 -2.61 13.03 -29.05
C ALA A 328 -1.55 11.95 -29.37
N ARG A 329 -0.85 11.44 -28.34
CA ARG A 329 0.11 10.32 -28.51
C ARG A 329 -0.60 8.98 -28.61
N ILE A 330 -1.65 8.75 -27.83
CA ILE A 330 -2.49 7.55 -27.91
C ILE A 330 -3.20 7.49 -29.27
N ALA A 331 -3.81 8.60 -29.70
CA ALA A 331 -4.47 8.70 -31.00
C ALA A 331 -3.51 8.42 -32.18
N ARG A 332 -2.33 9.05 -32.21
CA ARG A 332 -1.34 8.82 -33.29
C ARG A 332 -0.77 7.40 -33.33
N ARG A 333 -0.68 6.70 -32.19
CA ARG A 333 -0.22 5.31 -32.14
C ARG A 333 -1.32 4.35 -32.61
N PHE A 334 -2.57 4.63 -32.23
CA PHE A 334 -3.76 3.92 -32.70
C PHE A 334 -3.95 4.07 -34.22
N ASP A 335 -3.85 5.29 -34.77
CA ASP A 335 -3.96 5.57 -36.21
C ASP A 335 -2.86 4.87 -37.05
N ARG A 336 -1.72 4.53 -36.44
CA ARG A 336 -0.64 3.75 -37.07
C ARG A 336 -0.75 2.24 -36.84
N GLY A 337 -1.85 1.76 -36.25
CA GLY A 337 -2.06 0.34 -35.93
C GLY A 337 -1.11 -0.22 -34.86
N GLY A 338 -0.47 0.64 -34.06
CA GLY A 338 0.51 0.24 -33.06
C GLY A 338 -0.10 -0.15 -31.71
N ASP A 339 0.63 -0.99 -30.97
CA ASP A 339 0.24 -1.49 -29.65
C ASP A 339 -0.22 -0.39 -28.67
N PRO A 340 -1.23 -0.67 -27.81
CA PRO A 340 -1.63 0.23 -26.74
C PRO A 340 -0.49 0.56 -25.78
N VAL A 341 -0.30 1.86 -25.51
CA VAL A 341 0.71 2.38 -24.55
C VAL A 341 0.38 2.01 -23.12
N ASP A 342 1.41 1.77 -22.31
CA ASP A 342 1.29 1.69 -20.86
C ASP A 342 1.59 3.04 -20.17
N ALA A 343 1.16 3.19 -18.93
CA ALA A 343 1.32 4.44 -18.18
C ALA A 343 2.78 4.73 -17.77
N GLU A 344 3.66 3.73 -17.80
CA GLU A 344 5.08 3.86 -17.45
C GLU A 344 5.88 4.37 -18.66
N GLU A 345 5.63 3.84 -19.87
CA GLU A 345 6.13 4.39 -21.13
C GLU A 345 5.72 5.86 -21.32
N LEU A 346 4.47 6.21 -20.99
CA LEU A 346 4.01 7.62 -21.05
C LEU A 346 4.68 8.51 -20.00
N ALA A 347 4.95 8.00 -18.79
CA ALA A 347 5.66 8.74 -17.75
C ALA A 347 7.15 8.94 -18.09
N ASP A 348 7.79 7.93 -18.68
CA ASP A 348 9.19 8.00 -19.10
C ASP A 348 9.38 8.86 -20.36
N ARG A 349 8.53 8.72 -21.39
CA ARG A 349 8.63 9.51 -22.63
C ARG A 349 8.27 10.99 -22.49
N LEU A 350 7.43 11.35 -21.52
CA LEU A 350 7.02 12.73 -21.27
C LEU A 350 7.74 13.34 -20.04
N GLU A 351 8.63 12.59 -19.39
CA GLU A 351 9.41 12.99 -18.21
C GLU A 351 8.59 13.41 -16.96
N ILE A 352 7.34 12.95 -16.88
CA ILE A 352 6.37 13.37 -15.85
C ILE A 352 6.22 12.30 -14.76
N PRO A 353 6.01 12.67 -13.48
CA PRO A 353 5.74 11.70 -12.42
C PRO A 353 4.58 10.76 -12.77
N LEU A 354 4.82 9.45 -12.63
CA LEU A 354 3.84 8.39 -12.92
C LEU A 354 2.50 8.57 -12.21
N ARG A 355 2.48 9.22 -11.03
CA ARG A 355 1.25 9.59 -10.32
C ARG A 355 0.38 10.56 -11.13
N SER A 356 1.00 11.54 -11.78
CA SER A 356 0.34 12.57 -12.59
C SER A 356 -0.15 11.96 -13.90
N VAL A 357 0.68 11.15 -14.57
CA VAL A 357 0.26 10.41 -15.78
C VAL A 357 -0.91 9.46 -15.49
N ARG A 358 -0.85 8.67 -14.40
CA ARG A 358 -1.98 7.79 -14.00
C ARG A 358 -3.21 8.56 -13.52
N SER A 359 -3.06 9.79 -13.02
CA SER A 359 -4.20 10.66 -12.72
C SER A 359 -4.85 11.14 -14.01
N ILE A 360 -4.08 11.74 -14.92
CA ILE A 360 -4.54 12.31 -16.18
C ILE A 360 -5.10 11.23 -17.12
N LEU A 361 -4.49 10.04 -17.20
CA LEU A 361 -5.09 8.88 -17.89
C LEU A 361 -6.41 8.45 -17.24
N GLY A 362 -6.54 8.57 -15.92
CA GLY A 362 -7.80 8.32 -15.22
C GLY A 362 -8.88 9.35 -15.57
N ASP A 363 -8.49 10.62 -15.73
CA ASP A 363 -9.38 11.71 -16.14
C ASP A 363 -9.83 11.52 -17.61
N LEU A 364 -8.89 11.19 -18.51
CA LEU A 364 -9.17 10.82 -19.91
C LEU A 364 -10.03 9.54 -20.03
N GLN A 365 -9.87 8.59 -19.10
CA GLN A 365 -10.69 7.38 -19.02
C GLN A 365 -12.10 7.69 -18.51
N ALA A 366 -12.23 8.60 -17.54
CA ALA A 366 -13.53 9.09 -17.06
C ALA A 366 -14.28 9.85 -18.16
N ALA A 367 -13.58 10.64 -18.97
CA ALA A 367 -14.10 11.30 -20.18
C ALA A 367 -14.40 10.31 -21.34
N GLY A 368 -14.04 9.03 -21.21
CA GLY A 368 -14.29 8.01 -22.23
C GLY A 368 -13.45 8.17 -23.51
N LEU A 369 -12.30 8.85 -23.44
CA LEU A 369 -11.36 9.00 -24.55
C LEU A 369 -10.40 7.80 -24.66
N VAL A 370 -10.02 7.24 -23.51
CA VAL A 370 -9.16 6.05 -23.40
C VAL A 370 -9.87 4.95 -22.62
N SER A 371 -9.58 3.69 -22.95
CA SER A 371 -10.04 2.52 -22.19
C SER A 371 -8.87 1.92 -21.42
N LEU A 372 -9.14 1.20 -20.33
CA LEU A 372 -8.13 0.43 -19.61
C LEU A 372 -8.25 -1.04 -20.00
N GLN A 373 -7.16 -1.62 -20.52
CA GLN A 373 -7.01 -3.06 -20.70
C GLN A 373 -5.90 -3.57 -19.77
N ASP A 374 -6.18 -4.66 -19.05
CA ASP A 374 -5.17 -5.36 -18.24
C ASP A 374 -4.64 -6.55 -19.05
N ASP A 375 -3.43 -6.40 -19.59
CA ASP A 375 -2.72 -7.43 -20.34
C ASP A 375 -1.58 -7.97 -19.46
N ARG A 376 -1.71 -9.22 -19.02
CA ARG A 376 -0.71 -9.95 -18.21
C ARG A 376 -0.21 -9.19 -16.96
N GLY A 377 -1.07 -8.37 -16.36
CA GLY A 377 -0.77 -7.55 -15.17
C GLY A 377 -0.14 -6.20 -15.49
N ARG A 378 -0.23 -5.72 -16.75
CA ARG A 378 0.12 -4.35 -17.14
C ARG A 378 -1.12 -3.60 -17.61
N ALA A 379 -1.33 -2.43 -17.01
CA ALA A 379 -2.37 -1.49 -17.39
C ALA A 379 -2.00 -0.77 -18.70
N ARG A 380 -2.64 -1.16 -19.81
CA ARG A 380 -2.51 -0.53 -21.13
C ARG A 380 -3.72 0.34 -21.47
N TYR A 381 -3.51 1.40 -22.24
CA TYR A 381 -4.51 2.44 -22.51
C TYR A 381 -4.75 2.66 -24.01
N PRO A 382 -5.55 1.80 -24.69
CA PRO A 382 -6.01 2.06 -26.05
C PRO A 382 -7.03 3.21 -26.11
N LEU A 383 -7.19 3.81 -27.30
CA LEU A 383 -8.28 4.74 -27.58
C LEU A 383 -9.63 4.03 -27.46
N ALA A 384 -10.63 4.67 -26.84
CA ALA A 384 -11.87 3.98 -26.46
C ALA A 384 -12.77 3.61 -27.66
N ARG A 385 -12.88 4.48 -28.68
CA ARG A 385 -13.66 4.28 -29.93
C ARG A 385 -13.15 5.19 -31.04
N SER A 386 -13.45 4.86 -32.31
CA SER A 386 -13.23 5.76 -33.47
C SER A 386 -13.88 7.15 -33.30
N ALA A 387 -15.06 7.22 -32.66
CA ALA A 387 -15.74 8.47 -32.35
C ALA A 387 -15.02 9.36 -31.31
N ALA A 388 -13.92 8.91 -30.69
CA ALA A 388 -13.09 9.78 -29.85
C ALA A 388 -12.37 10.85 -30.69
N ARG A 389 -12.16 10.62 -32.01
CA ARG A 389 -11.54 11.58 -32.93
C ARG A 389 -12.28 12.92 -32.97
N GLU A 390 -13.62 12.89 -33.02
CA GLU A 390 -14.49 14.09 -33.01
C GLU A 390 -14.57 14.75 -31.62
N ARG A 391 -14.41 13.96 -30.55
CA ARG A 391 -14.49 14.45 -29.16
C ARG A 391 -13.22 15.10 -28.65
N VAL A 392 -12.04 14.75 -29.18
CA VAL A 392 -10.79 15.47 -28.86
C VAL A 392 -10.90 16.92 -29.34
N THR A 393 -11.47 17.16 -30.53
CA THR A 393 -11.75 18.51 -31.04
C THR A 393 -12.82 19.26 -30.26
N GLN A 394 -13.88 18.60 -29.77
CA GLN A 394 -14.89 19.25 -28.94
C GLN A 394 -14.43 19.50 -27.49
N GLY A 395 -13.58 18.64 -26.95
CA GLY A 395 -12.93 18.84 -25.64
C GLY A 395 -11.98 20.04 -25.64
N LEU A 396 -11.31 20.29 -26.77
CA LEU A 396 -10.53 21.51 -26.99
C LEU A 396 -11.38 22.78 -26.92
N ASP A 397 -12.61 22.78 -27.44
CA ASP A 397 -13.51 23.94 -27.36
C ASP A 397 -14.16 24.12 -25.97
N ALA A 398 -14.43 23.03 -25.26
CA ALA A 398 -14.95 23.08 -23.88
C ALA A 398 -13.92 23.62 -22.85
N GLN A 399 -12.61 23.50 -23.13
CA GLN A 399 -11.53 24.06 -22.27
C GLN A 399 -11.02 25.43 -22.72
N ARG A 400 -11.46 25.98 -23.86
CA ARG A 400 -11.09 27.32 -24.35
C ARG A 400 -11.74 28.50 -23.58
N GLY A 401 -12.36 28.22 -22.44
CA GLY A 401 -13.13 29.14 -21.61
C GLY A 401 -12.32 30.11 -20.73
N ALA A 402 -11.22 30.69 -21.23
CA ALA A 402 -10.62 31.95 -20.74
C ALA A 402 -9.47 32.37 -21.66
N ARG A 403 -9.47 33.61 -22.15
CA ARG A 403 -8.30 34.18 -22.84
C ARG A 403 -7.23 34.53 -21.80
N GLY A 404 -6.09 33.84 -21.88
CA GLY A 404 -4.83 34.22 -21.25
C GLY A 404 -3.68 33.75 -22.15
N ASP A 405 -2.66 34.58 -22.34
CA ASP A 405 -1.61 34.31 -23.34
C ASP A 405 -0.81 33.03 -23.05
N LEU A 406 -1.04 32.02 -23.87
CA LEU A 406 -0.28 30.76 -23.88
C LEU A 406 1.23 30.97 -24.17
N ALA A 407 1.60 32.13 -24.72
CA ALA A 407 2.99 32.52 -24.96
C ALA A 407 3.78 32.81 -23.66
N ALA A 408 3.11 33.09 -22.54
CA ALA A 408 3.76 33.44 -21.27
C ALA A 408 4.01 32.25 -20.33
N LEU A 409 3.68 31.02 -20.76
CA LEU A 409 3.83 29.81 -19.94
C LEU A 409 5.09 29.04 -20.34
N ASP A 410 5.93 28.70 -19.35
CA ASP A 410 6.97 27.68 -19.51
C ASP A 410 6.38 26.29 -19.28
N PRO A 411 6.21 25.46 -20.34
CA PRO A 411 5.75 24.09 -20.19
C PRO A 411 6.88 23.22 -19.60
N PRO A 412 6.55 22.13 -18.90
CA PRO A 412 7.55 21.17 -18.44
C PRO A 412 8.17 20.43 -19.64
N GLY A 413 9.31 20.93 -20.10
CA GLY A 413 10.19 20.29 -21.08
C GLY A 413 9.90 20.62 -22.55
N GLY A 414 10.97 20.65 -23.34
CA GLY A 414 10.94 20.83 -24.80
C GLY A 414 10.00 19.90 -25.58
N PRO A 415 9.81 18.61 -25.21
CA PRO A 415 8.91 17.72 -25.95
C PRO A 415 7.45 18.17 -25.97
N VAL A 416 6.97 18.79 -24.87
CA VAL A 416 5.59 19.31 -24.79
C VAL A 416 5.46 20.58 -25.63
N ARG A 417 6.44 21.50 -25.55
CA ARG A 417 6.48 22.73 -26.37
C ARG A 417 6.52 22.40 -27.87
N ALA A 418 7.32 21.41 -28.27
CA ALA A 418 7.37 20.93 -29.65
C ALA A 418 6.02 20.37 -30.12
N LEU A 419 5.36 19.54 -29.31
CA LEU A 419 4.06 18.94 -29.63
C LEU A 419 2.93 19.98 -29.77
N LEU A 420 2.93 21.01 -28.94
CA LEU A 420 1.98 22.12 -29.02
C LEU A 420 2.20 22.92 -30.31
N SER A 421 3.46 23.25 -30.62
CA SER A 421 3.79 23.95 -31.88
C SER A 421 3.51 23.15 -33.15
N GLU A 422 3.41 21.82 -33.04
CA GLU A 422 3.01 20.91 -34.13
C GLU A 422 1.48 20.88 -34.29
N LEU A 423 0.72 21.02 -33.20
CA LEU A 423 -0.74 21.10 -33.20
C LEU A 423 -1.26 22.44 -33.73
N ASP A 424 -0.64 23.56 -33.36
CA ASP A 424 -1.04 24.90 -33.85
C ASP A 424 -0.81 25.10 -35.36
N ARG A 425 0.02 24.25 -35.99
CA ARG A 425 0.30 24.29 -37.44
C ARG A 425 -0.68 23.47 -38.29
N ALA A 426 -1.63 22.75 -37.69
CA ALA A 426 -2.59 21.92 -38.43
C ALA A 426 -3.80 22.75 -38.93
N PRO A 427 -4.09 22.81 -40.25
CA PRO A 427 -5.17 23.66 -40.78
C PRO A 427 -6.57 23.22 -40.32
N SER A 428 -7.39 24.18 -39.89
CA SER A 428 -8.67 23.96 -39.21
C SER A 428 -9.88 23.62 -40.11
N ARG A 429 -9.68 23.22 -41.38
CA ARG A 429 -10.75 23.01 -42.38
C ARG A 429 -10.56 21.79 -43.28
N SER A 430 -10.68 20.56 -42.76
CA SER A 430 -10.80 19.34 -43.61
C SER A 430 -11.36 18.09 -42.92
N TRP A 431 -12.46 18.18 -42.16
CA TRP A 431 -13.05 17.01 -41.46
C TRP A 431 -14.59 16.94 -41.52
N ARG A 432 -15.19 16.98 -42.72
CA ARG A 432 -16.59 16.59 -42.92
C ARG A 432 -16.71 15.51 -44.01
N ALA A 433 -17.26 14.37 -43.60
CA ALA A 433 -17.98 13.33 -44.34
C ALA A 433 -17.47 12.86 -45.73
N SER A 434 -17.23 11.54 -45.83
CA SER A 434 -17.93 10.74 -46.84
C SER A 434 -18.26 9.33 -46.29
N PRO A 435 -19.53 8.89 -46.31
CA PRO A 435 -19.94 7.59 -45.75
C PRO A 435 -20.24 6.54 -46.83
N THR A 436 -19.23 5.81 -47.31
CA THR A 436 -19.44 4.63 -48.19
C THR A 436 -18.52 3.44 -47.88
N ALA A 437 -19.13 2.37 -47.38
CA ALA A 437 -18.80 0.94 -47.56
C ALA A 437 -17.34 0.42 -47.48
N VAL A 438 -17.05 -0.29 -46.38
CA VAL A 438 -16.61 -1.73 -46.29
C VAL A 438 -15.31 -2.18 -47.02
N PRO A 439 -14.43 -3.00 -46.40
CA PRO A 439 -13.00 -3.03 -46.73
C PRO A 439 -12.62 -4.05 -47.80
N ALA A 440 -11.53 -3.77 -48.53
CA ALA A 440 -10.92 -4.68 -49.50
C ALA A 440 -9.39 -4.72 -49.39
N SER A 441 -8.88 -5.57 -48.51
CA SER A 441 -7.49 -6.01 -48.45
C SER A 441 -7.15 -6.91 -49.66
N GLU A 442 -7.25 -6.38 -50.89
CA GLU A 442 -6.93 -7.15 -52.11
C GLU A 442 -6.64 -6.34 -53.38
N ARG A 443 -7.13 -5.09 -53.52
CA ARG A 443 -7.18 -4.41 -54.85
C ARG A 443 -6.16 -3.33 -55.17
N PHE A 444 -5.10 -3.15 -54.39
CA PHE A 444 -3.97 -2.29 -54.81
C PHE A 444 -2.57 -2.83 -54.50
N ARG A 445 -2.42 -4.15 -54.55
CA ARG A 445 -1.12 -4.83 -54.70
C ARG A 445 -0.64 -4.87 -56.16
N THR A 446 -1.36 -4.24 -57.09
CA THR A 446 -1.33 -4.61 -58.52
C THR A 446 -1.28 -3.44 -59.51
N ARG A 447 -0.91 -2.21 -59.09
CA ARG A 447 -0.85 -1.06 -60.02
C ARG A 447 0.31 -0.07 -59.91
N VAL A 448 1.20 -0.16 -58.92
CA VAL A 448 2.34 0.80 -58.76
C VAL A 448 3.69 0.12 -58.46
N LEU A 449 3.82 -1.20 -58.61
CA LEU A 449 5.15 -1.77 -58.87
C LEU A 449 5.53 -1.53 -60.34
N GLY A 450 5.90 -0.29 -60.62
CA GLY A 450 6.71 0.10 -61.78
C GLY A 450 8.21 0.01 -61.45
N LEU A 451 8.61 -1.08 -60.78
CA LEU A 451 10.01 -1.39 -60.52
C LEU A 451 10.30 -2.78 -61.07
N THR A 452 11.02 -2.78 -62.19
CA THR A 452 11.64 -3.93 -62.83
C THR A 452 12.77 -4.51 -61.97
N GLU A 453 12.74 -5.83 -61.83
CA GLU A 453 13.87 -6.77 -61.71
C GLU A 453 15.01 -6.53 -60.69
N GLY A 454 15.29 -7.58 -59.91
CA GLY A 454 16.43 -7.68 -58.99
C GLY A 454 16.30 -8.86 -58.04
N ALA A 455 16.86 -10.02 -58.42
CA ALA A 455 16.87 -11.27 -57.65
C ALA A 455 17.60 -11.11 -56.28
N ALA A 456 17.48 -11.96 -55.24
CA ALA A 456 16.86 -13.28 -55.03
C ALA A 456 16.47 -13.42 -53.52
N THR A 457 15.96 -14.52 -52.94
CA THR A 457 15.75 -15.93 -53.36
C THR A 457 14.52 -16.54 -52.61
N LEU A 458 14.24 -17.82 -52.84
CA LEU A 458 13.26 -18.70 -52.17
C LEU A 458 14.01 -19.72 -51.25
N PRO A 459 13.36 -20.65 -50.48
CA PRO A 459 11.97 -21.10 -50.57
C PRO A 459 11.16 -21.27 -49.26
N ALA A 460 9.85 -21.43 -49.45
CA ALA A 460 8.92 -22.02 -48.48
C ALA A 460 8.54 -23.45 -48.89
N ARG A 461 8.06 -24.27 -47.94
CA ARG A 461 7.36 -25.55 -48.17
C ARG A 461 6.14 -25.60 -47.23
N SER A 462 4.93 -25.54 -47.78
CA SER A 462 3.98 -26.67 -47.94
C SER A 462 3.42 -27.22 -46.62
N ALA A 463 2.10 -27.39 -46.45
CA ALA A 463 1.29 -28.31 -47.26
C ALA A 463 -0.20 -27.92 -47.44
N ARG A 464 -0.90 -28.72 -48.26
CA ARG A 464 -2.30 -28.57 -48.72
C ARG A 464 -3.33 -29.30 -47.82
N PRO A 465 -4.65 -29.01 -47.97
CA PRO A 465 -5.75 -29.64 -47.20
C PRO A 465 -6.52 -30.75 -47.97
N ARG A 466 -7.52 -31.38 -47.30
CA ARG A 466 -8.74 -32.13 -47.76
C ARG A 466 -8.94 -33.49 -47.02
N PRO A 467 -10.11 -34.20 -47.08
CA PRO A 467 -11.49 -33.74 -46.79
C PRO A 467 -12.40 -34.81 -46.06
N ASN A 468 -13.71 -34.54 -45.98
CA ASN A 468 -14.88 -35.45 -45.82
C ASN A 468 -15.28 -36.10 -44.47
N GLU A 469 -16.36 -35.55 -43.89
CA GLU A 469 -17.69 -36.12 -43.58
C GLU A 469 -17.96 -37.57 -43.07
N MET A 470 -18.91 -37.59 -42.11
CA MET A 470 -19.88 -38.64 -41.72
C MET A 470 -19.40 -39.99 -41.15
N GLN A 471 -19.64 -40.18 -39.84
CA GLN A 471 -20.83 -40.91 -39.38
C GLN A 471 -21.18 -40.62 -37.90
N SER A 472 -22.37 -41.04 -37.48
CA SER A 472 -23.09 -40.60 -36.27
C SER A 472 -22.77 -41.36 -34.99
N SER A 473 -22.72 -40.64 -33.86
CA SER A 473 -23.51 -41.00 -32.65
C SER A 473 -23.42 -39.90 -31.58
N ASP A 474 -24.57 -39.35 -31.21
CA ASP A 474 -24.76 -38.58 -29.97
C ASP A 474 -24.98 -39.62 -28.84
N PRO A 475 -24.52 -39.37 -27.60
CA PRO A 475 -25.50 -38.80 -26.68
C PRO A 475 -24.99 -37.78 -25.66
N ALA A 476 -25.76 -36.69 -25.57
CA ALA A 476 -26.14 -35.95 -24.37
C ALA A 476 -25.06 -35.07 -23.69
N PRO A 477 -25.24 -33.73 -23.68
CA PRO A 477 -24.41 -32.85 -22.88
C PRO A 477 -24.66 -33.06 -21.38
N ARG A 478 -23.62 -33.50 -20.66
CA ARG A 478 -23.65 -33.67 -19.20
C ARG A 478 -24.08 -32.39 -18.48
N ARG A 479 -25.32 -32.37 -18.01
CA ARG A 479 -25.86 -31.39 -17.05
C ARG A 479 -25.10 -31.45 -15.72
N ALA A 480 -23.99 -30.72 -15.59
CA ALA A 480 -23.36 -30.45 -14.29
C ALA A 480 -22.64 -29.11 -14.25
N THR A 481 -22.72 -28.42 -13.12
CA THR A 481 -21.98 -27.18 -12.75
C THR A 481 -22.39 -25.83 -13.38
N ALA A 482 -23.50 -25.76 -14.13
CA ALA A 482 -24.22 -24.48 -14.33
C ALA A 482 -25.05 -24.06 -13.08
N ARG A 483 -24.58 -24.38 -11.86
CA ARG A 483 -25.28 -24.05 -10.61
C ARG A 483 -24.84 -22.69 -10.05
N ARG A 484 -25.56 -21.66 -10.49
CA ARG A 484 -25.96 -20.51 -9.65
C ARG A 484 -24.84 -19.64 -9.07
N ARG A 485 -23.99 -19.05 -9.92
CA ARG A 485 -23.53 -17.67 -9.65
C ARG A 485 -24.75 -16.75 -9.78
N ALA A 486 -25.37 -16.40 -8.66
CA ALA A 486 -26.39 -15.35 -8.64
C ALA A 486 -25.77 -14.08 -9.23
N ARG A 487 -26.33 -13.55 -10.33
CA ARG A 487 -25.96 -12.22 -10.82
C ARG A 487 -26.28 -11.24 -9.70
N ASP A 488 -25.25 -10.58 -9.19
CA ASP A 488 -25.37 -9.54 -8.18
C ASP A 488 -26.26 -8.42 -8.73
N PRO A 489 -27.51 -8.28 -8.24
CA PRO A 489 -28.50 -7.42 -8.90
C PRO A 489 -28.13 -5.94 -8.83
N TYR A 490 -27.28 -5.57 -7.87
CA TYR A 490 -26.85 -4.20 -7.63
C TYR A 490 -25.45 -3.90 -8.19
N ALA A 491 -24.84 -4.81 -8.96
CA ALA A 491 -23.49 -4.61 -9.50
C ALA A 491 -23.37 -3.33 -10.36
N ARG A 492 -24.37 -3.04 -11.21
CA ARG A 492 -24.41 -1.82 -12.02
C ARG A 492 -24.56 -0.58 -11.14
N THR A 493 -25.54 -0.56 -10.24
CA THR A 493 -25.79 0.53 -9.28
C THR A 493 -24.54 0.83 -8.45
N ARG A 494 -23.91 -0.20 -7.88
CA ARG A 494 -22.65 -0.08 -7.14
C ARG A 494 -21.57 0.59 -7.97
N SER A 495 -21.34 0.14 -9.21
CA SER A 495 -20.30 0.69 -10.08
C SER A 495 -20.50 2.16 -10.50
N LEU A 496 -21.72 2.68 -10.36
CA LEU A 496 -22.05 4.10 -10.56
C LEU A 496 -21.80 4.89 -9.27
N LEU A 497 -22.38 4.44 -8.15
CA LEU A 497 -22.25 5.09 -6.84
C LEU A 497 -20.79 5.10 -6.33
N GLU A 498 -19.97 4.08 -6.63
CA GLU A 498 -18.54 4.02 -6.28
C GLU A 498 -17.70 5.16 -6.90
N ARG A 499 -18.21 5.81 -7.96
CA ARG A 499 -17.57 6.97 -8.61
C ARG A 499 -17.97 8.29 -7.98
N GLN A 500 -19.11 8.33 -7.29
CA GLN A 500 -19.71 9.55 -6.72
C GLN A 500 -19.35 9.76 -5.25
N VAL A 501 -18.86 8.72 -4.54
CA VAL A 501 -18.56 8.85 -3.11
C VAL A 501 -17.39 9.82 -2.80
N PRO A 502 -17.52 10.67 -1.76
CA PRO A 502 -18.66 10.75 -0.85
C PRO A 502 -19.80 11.65 -1.36
N TYR A 503 -21.05 11.28 -1.08
CA TYR A 503 -22.24 12.08 -1.40
C TYR A 503 -23.30 12.00 -0.30
N LEU A 504 -24.14 13.04 -0.22
CA LEU A 504 -25.35 13.07 0.60
C LEU A 504 -26.39 12.12 -0.02
N SER A 505 -26.69 11.02 0.68
CA SER A 505 -27.47 9.90 0.17
C SER A 505 -28.95 10.01 0.57
N SER A 506 -29.23 10.47 1.79
CA SER A 506 -30.59 10.68 2.29
C SER A 506 -30.67 11.87 3.24
N VAL A 507 -31.71 12.68 3.11
CA VAL A 507 -32.15 13.66 4.12
C VAL A 507 -33.65 13.48 4.29
N ARG A 508 -34.11 13.29 5.52
CA ARG A 508 -35.52 13.02 5.85
C ARG A 508 -35.97 13.83 7.06
N ALA A 509 -37.19 14.37 6.97
CA ALA A 509 -37.95 14.80 8.13
C ALA A 509 -38.66 13.58 8.77
N PRO A 510 -39.00 13.64 10.07
CA PRO A 510 -39.76 12.59 10.73
C PRO A 510 -41.23 12.58 10.27
N GLN A 511 -41.92 11.48 10.56
CA GLN A 511 -43.31 11.28 10.10
C GLN A 511 -44.33 12.16 10.84
N ARG A 512 -44.06 12.56 12.08
CA ARG A 512 -44.90 13.49 12.85
C ARG A 512 -44.19 14.85 12.96
N PRO A 513 -44.93 15.98 12.92
CA PRO A 513 -44.34 17.31 13.04
C PRO A 513 -43.51 17.49 14.32
N SER A 514 -42.25 17.86 14.16
CA SER A 514 -41.37 18.29 15.25
C SER A 514 -41.70 19.73 15.67
N PRO A 515 -41.42 20.13 16.93
CA PRO A 515 -41.43 21.55 17.29
C PRO A 515 -40.49 22.36 16.39
N PRO A 516 -40.87 23.57 15.93
CA PRO A 516 -40.04 24.39 15.05
C PRO A 516 -38.88 25.12 15.78
N ALA A 517 -38.61 24.76 17.03
CA ALA A 517 -37.54 25.35 17.82
C ALA A 517 -36.16 24.82 17.38
N GLY A 518 -35.13 25.66 17.46
CA GLY A 518 -33.74 25.25 17.31
C GLY A 518 -33.17 24.58 18.58
N PRO A 519 -31.90 24.18 18.56
CA PRO A 519 -31.20 23.68 19.74
C PRO A 519 -31.19 24.73 20.85
N GLY A 520 -31.60 24.33 22.06
CA GLY A 520 -31.46 25.16 23.24
C GLY A 520 -29.99 25.34 23.66
N ARG A 521 -29.74 26.23 24.63
CA ARG A 521 -28.39 26.48 25.15
C ARG A 521 -27.68 25.27 25.76
N VAL A 522 -28.43 24.26 26.18
CA VAL A 522 -27.89 22.99 26.68
C VAL A 522 -28.51 21.89 25.82
N LEU A 523 -27.66 21.02 25.30
CA LEU A 523 -28.05 19.88 24.47
C LEU A 523 -27.26 18.63 24.89
N ASP A 524 -27.94 17.50 24.91
CA ASP A 524 -27.32 16.19 25.08
C ASP A 524 -27.04 15.61 23.68
N VAL A 525 -25.77 15.27 23.42
CA VAL A 525 -25.32 14.73 22.14
C VAL A 525 -24.66 13.37 22.33
N ALA A 526 -24.79 12.48 21.36
CA ALA A 526 -24.18 11.16 21.41
C ALA A 526 -23.43 10.83 20.12
N THR A 527 -22.41 9.99 20.23
CA THR A 527 -21.73 9.38 19.09
C THR A 527 -21.64 7.87 19.23
N TYR A 528 -21.85 7.13 18.15
CA TYR A 528 -21.85 5.67 18.16
C TYR A 528 -21.43 5.07 16.81
N ASN A 529 -20.29 4.38 16.79
CA ASN A 529 -19.91 3.51 15.69
C ASN A 529 -20.75 2.22 15.77
N VAL A 530 -21.68 2.02 14.82
CA VAL A 530 -22.63 0.88 14.81
C VAL A 530 -22.05 -0.38 14.15
N HIS A 531 -20.78 -0.35 13.75
CA HIS A 531 -20.05 -1.46 13.14
C HIS A 531 -20.83 -2.21 12.04
N ARG A 532 -21.49 -1.46 11.15
CA ARG A 532 -22.26 -2.01 10.01
C ARG A 532 -23.39 -2.94 10.45
N TRP A 533 -23.90 -2.77 11.68
CA TRP A 533 -24.95 -3.58 12.29
C TRP A 533 -24.56 -5.06 12.46
N ALA A 534 -23.30 -5.33 12.82
CA ALA A 534 -22.72 -6.68 12.89
C ALA A 534 -22.52 -7.25 14.31
N GLY A 535 -22.78 -6.46 15.37
CA GLY A 535 -22.52 -6.85 16.76
C GLY A 535 -21.03 -6.80 17.14
N ALA A 536 -20.76 -6.98 18.44
CA ALA A 536 -19.42 -6.87 19.04
C ALA A 536 -18.36 -7.81 18.42
N SER A 537 -18.75 -9.00 17.96
CA SER A 537 -17.80 -9.97 17.39
C SER A 537 -17.47 -9.74 15.91
N GLY A 538 -18.02 -8.70 15.26
CA GLY A 538 -17.76 -8.37 13.85
C GLY A 538 -18.12 -9.48 12.85
N GLY A 539 -19.02 -10.38 13.23
CA GLY A 539 -19.31 -11.63 12.52
C GLY A 539 -19.93 -11.45 11.13
N ARG A 540 -20.13 -12.56 10.41
CA ARG A 540 -20.85 -12.56 9.11
C ARG A 540 -22.35 -12.27 9.26
N SER A 541 -22.88 -12.46 10.47
CA SER A 541 -24.25 -12.21 10.91
C SER A 541 -24.57 -10.71 10.95
N TRP A 542 -25.65 -10.34 10.30
CA TRP A 542 -26.26 -9.02 10.37
C TRP A 542 -27.33 -9.06 11.46
N ASN A 543 -27.18 -8.24 12.50
CA ASN A 543 -28.09 -8.14 13.63
C ASN A 543 -28.15 -6.66 14.08
N PRO A 544 -28.95 -5.82 13.39
CA PRO A 544 -29.16 -4.43 13.79
C PRO A 544 -29.94 -4.28 15.07
N GLU A 545 -30.68 -5.28 15.54
CA GLU A 545 -31.69 -5.14 16.60
C GLU A 545 -31.10 -4.59 17.90
N LEU A 546 -29.96 -5.12 18.36
CA LEU A 546 -29.27 -4.62 19.56
C LEU A 546 -28.71 -3.19 19.37
N ALA A 547 -28.06 -2.90 18.24
CA ALA A 547 -27.56 -1.56 17.96
C ALA A 547 -28.69 -0.52 17.80
N CYS A 548 -29.83 -0.92 17.24
CA CYS A 548 -31.04 -0.10 17.20
C CYS A 548 -31.60 0.15 18.60
N GLN A 549 -31.63 -0.86 19.47
CA GLN A 549 -32.01 -0.69 20.88
C GLN A 549 -31.08 0.32 21.56
N VAL A 550 -29.76 0.17 21.41
CA VAL A 550 -28.77 1.12 21.96
C VAL A 550 -29.07 2.55 21.51
N VAL A 551 -29.36 2.80 20.22
CA VAL A 551 -29.71 4.16 19.75
C VAL A 551 -30.98 4.70 20.42
N ARG A 552 -31.98 3.85 20.72
CA ARG A 552 -33.17 4.26 21.49
C ARG A 552 -32.85 4.54 22.97
N GLU A 553 -31.89 3.84 23.57
CA GLU A 553 -31.44 4.06 24.96
C GLU A 553 -30.61 5.34 25.16
N LEU A 554 -30.08 5.95 24.10
CA LEU A 554 -29.22 7.13 24.23
C LEU A 554 -29.97 8.39 24.69
N ASP A 555 -31.25 8.51 24.32
CA ASP A 555 -32.14 9.65 24.60
C ASP A 555 -31.54 11.05 24.29
N ALA A 556 -30.52 11.12 23.42
CA ALA A 556 -29.85 12.37 23.08
C ALA A 556 -30.70 13.24 22.13
N ASP A 557 -30.42 14.55 22.09
CA ASP A 557 -31.03 15.48 21.13
C ASP A 557 -30.47 15.30 19.72
N VAL A 558 -29.18 14.95 19.63
CA VAL A 558 -28.47 14.71 18.38
C VAL A 558 -27.56 13.50 18.50
N ILE A 559 -27.71 12.54 17.57
CA ILE A 559 -26.96 11.28 17.56
C ILE A 559 -26.13 11.18 16.27
N ALA A 560 -24.82 11.20 16.40
CA ALA A 560 -23.85 10.97 15.34
C ALA A 560 -23.55 9.46 15.22
N LEU A 561 -23.80 8.86 14.05
CA LEU A 561 -23.58 7.44 13.81
C LEU A 561 -22.46 7.22 12.78
N GLN A 562 -21.56 6.26 13.05
CA GLN A 562 -20.46 5.87 12.16
C GLN A 562 -20.56 4.41 11.72
N GLU A 563 -19.97 4.08 10.56
CA GLU A 563 -20.10 2.77 9.90
C GLU A 563 -21.56 2.31 9.72
N VAL A 564 -22.48 3.23 9.46
CA VAL A 564 -23.86 2.91 9.15
C VAL A 564 -23.94 2.27 7.77
N LEU A 565 -24.43 1.03 7.69
CA LEU A 565 -24.76 0.36 6.43
C LEU A 565 -26.24 0.56 6.10
N HIS A 566 -26.52 1.34 5.05
CA HIS A 566 -27.85 1.53 4.48
C HIS A 566 -28.04 0.52 3.32
N PRO A 567 -28.93 -0.47 3.44
CA PRO A 567 -28.96 -1.63 2.54
C PRO A 567 -29.73 -1.39 1.23
N PHE A 568 -29.23 -1.92 0.11
CA PHE A 568 -29.92 -1.84 -1.18
C PHE A 568 -31.20 -2.69 -1.22
N GLY A 569 -32.34 -2.05 -1.50
CA GLY A 569 -33.63 -2.72 -1.72
C GLY A 569 -34.13 -3.55 -0.53
N ARG A 570 -33.83 -3.08 0.70
CA ARG A 570 -34.35 -3.64 1.96
C ARG A 570 -34.67 -2.48 2.91
N SER A 571 -35.50 -2.74 3.92
CA SER A 571 -35.75 -1.78 5.00
C SER A 571 -34.43 -1.40 5.70
N SER A 572 -34.14 -0.10 5.79
CA SER A 572 -32.93 0.42 6.42
C SER A 572 -33.10 0.51 7.94
N PRO A 573 -32.24 -0.14 8.76
CA PRO A 573 -32.33 -0.04 10.23
C PRO A 573 -32.19 1.40 10.72
N LEU A 574 -31.37 2.21 10.05
CA LEU A 574 -31.21 3.64 10.29
C LEU A 574 -32.53 4.40 10.19
N GLU A 575 -33.28 4.16 9.11
CA GLU A 575 -34.54 4.84 8.84
C GLU A 575 -35.63 4.38 9.79
N ARG A 576 -35.69 3.08 10.11
CA ARG A 576 -36.63 2.56 11.12
C ARG A 576 -36.41 3.22 12.48
N VAL A 577 -35.17 3.35 12.94
CA VAL A 577 -34.87 3.99 14.23
C VAL A 577 -35.13 5.50 14.20
N ALA A 578 -34.89 6.17 13.07
CA ALA A 578 -35.25 7.57 12.88
C ALA A 578 -36.78 7.78 12.95
N ASP A 579 -37.55 6.91 12.29
CA ASP A 579 -39.02 6.93 12.31
C ASP A 579 -39.57 6.56 13.70
N ASP A 580 -39.04 5.50 14.35
CA ASP A 580 -39.43 5.06 15.71
C ASP A 580 -39.25 6.15 16.77
N LEU A 581 -38.15 6.91 16.67
CA LEU A 581 -37.81 8.00 17.60
C LEU A 581 -38.33 9.37 17.14
N ASN A 582 -39.02 9.42 16.00
CA ASN A 582 -39.50 10.66 15.35
C ASN A 582 -38.39 11.73 15.19
N LEU A 583 -37.21 11.32 14.70
CA LEU A 583 -36.04 12.16 14.49
C LEU A 583 -35.86 12.52 13.00
N HIS A 584 -35.35 13.73 12.75
CA HIS A 584 -34.79 14.09 11.46
C HIS A 584 -33.52 13.29 11.19
N LEU A 585 -33.26 12.95 9.93
CA LEU A 585 -32.13 12.12 9.50
C LEU A 585 -31.35 12.80 8.37
N ALA A 586 -30.02 12.83 8.47
CA ALA A 586 -29.10 13.02 7.36
C ALA A 586 -28.12 11.84 7.27
N PHE A 587 -27.91 11.29 6.08
CA PHE A 587 -26.98 10.19 5.82
C PHE A 587 -26.08 10.49 4.62
N VAL A 588 -24.76 10.39 4.83
CA VAL A 588 -23.74 10.56 3.79
C VAL A 588 -23.09 9.21 3.51
N SER A 589 -23.13 8.80 2.24
CA SER A 589 -22.43 7.62 1.74
C SER A 589 -20.94 7.93 1.59
N THR A 590 -20.10 7.29 2.41
CA THR A 590 -18.64 7.42 2.38
C THR A 590 -18.01 6.43 1.41
N ARG A 591 -18.57 5.23 1.30
CA ARG A 591 -18.13 4.17 0.37
C ARG A 591 -19.28 3.23 0.07
N VAL A 592 -19.29 2.63 -1.12
CA VAL A 592 -20.26 1.56 -1.42
C VAL A 592 -19.74 0.22 -0.92
N HIS A 593 -20.66 -0.62 -0.44
CA HIS A 593 -20.41 -1.96 0.04
C HIS A 593 -21.28 -2.97 -0.73
N ARG A 594 -20.94 -4.26 -0.69
CA ARG A 594 -21.66 -5.32 -1.41
C ARG A 594 -23.16 -5.44 -1.06
N ARG A 595 -23.56 -5.00 0.14
CA ARG A 595 -24.95 -5.04 0.63
C ARG A 595 -25.69 -3.70 0.58
N GLY A 596 -25.02 -2.58 0.26
CA GLY A 596 -25.57 -1.23 0.47
C GLY A 596 -24.51 -0.13 0.49
N GLU A 597 -24.91 1.06 0.89
CA GLU A 597 -24.05 2.24 1.11
C GLU A 597 -23.52 2.28 2.53
N LEU A 598 -22.25 2.61 2.73
CA LEU A 598 -21.65 2.74 4.05
C LEU A 598 -21.15 4.16 4.28
N GLY A 599 -21.51 4.76 5.42
CA GLY A 599 -20.95 6.02 5.84
C GLY A 599 -21.42 6.48 7.21
N ASN A 600 -21.67 7.79 7.32
CA ASN A 600 -21.99 8.46 8.58
C ASN A 600 -23.40 9.05 8.52
N ALA A 601 -24.08 9.08 9.66
CA ALA A 601 -25.40 9.67 9.79
C ALA A 601 -25.47 10.65 10.97
N ILE A 602 -26.41 11.59 10.91
CA ILE A 602 -26.86 12.40 12.05
C ILE A 602 -28.37 12.19 12.17
N LEU A 603 -28.81 11.85 13.37
CA LEU A 603 -30.21 11.92 13.81
C LEU A 603 -30.39 13.15 14.70
N SER A 604 -31.51 13.87 14.60
CA SER A 604 -31.78 15.05 15.44
C SER A 604 -33.27 15.21 15.78
N ARG A 605 -33.55 15.70 16.99
CA ARG A 605 -34.89 16.15 17.42
C ARG A 605 -35.36 17.42 16.69
N TRP A 606 -34.45 18.19 16.09
CA TRP A 606 -34.73 19.49 15.48
C TRP A 606 -34.62 19.46 13.94
N PRO A 607 -35.31 20.37 13.22
CA PRO A 607 -35.17 20.50 11.78
C PRO A 607 -33.74 20.78 11.33
N LEU A 608 -33.27 20.05 10.32
CA LEU A 608 -31.94 20.22 9.74
C LEU A 608 -31.97 21.43 8.79
N THR A 609 -31.53 22.60 9.25
CA THR A 609 -31.61 23.85 8.46
C THR A 609 -30.60 23.92 7.31
N GLY A 610 -29.51 23.16 7.39
CA GLY A 610 -28.57 22.93 6.30
C GLY A 610 -27.83 21.62 6.49
N VAL A 611 -27.51 20.93 5.39
CA VAL A 611 -26.75 19.66 5.43
C VAL A 611 -25.72 19.68 4.31
N PHE A 612 -24.46 19.41 4.64
CA PHE A 612 -23.38 19.30 3.65
C PHE A 612 -22.42 18.15 3.96
N THR A 613 -21.66 17.75 2.94
CA THR A 613 -20.67 16.68 3.00
C THR A 613 -19.28 17.27 2.88
N ILE A 614 -18.36 16.84 3.75
CA ILE A 614 -16.94 17.16 3.65
C ILE A 614 -16.22 15.89 3.16
N ASP A 615 -15.54 15.94 2.02
CA ASP A 615 -14.68 14.82 1.57
C ASP A 615 -13.38 14.82 2.37
N LEU A 616 -13.12 13.71 3.06
CA LEU A 616 -11.93 13.46 3.88
C LEU A 616 -11.05 12.36 3.25
N SER A 617 -11.27 12.03 1.97
CA SER A 617 -10.57 10.97 1.25
C SER A 617 -9.12 11.35 0.93
N VAL A 618 -8.17 10.93 1.78
CA VAL A 618 -6.73 11.11 1.53
C VAL A 618 -6.22 10.02 0.58
N GLY A 619 -6.49 10.22 -0.72
CA GLY A 619 -6.14 9.30 -1.81
C GLY A 619 -7.20 8.23 -2.08
N ARG A 620 -6.98 7.42 -3.13
CA ARG A 620 -8.02 6.52 -3.69
C ARG A 620 -8.37 5.28 -2.84
N MET A 621 -7.53 4.85 -1.89
CA MET A 621 -7.72 3.57 -1.16
C MET A 621 -8.50 3.68 0.16
N GLU A 622 -8.62 4.89 0.74
CA GLU A 622 -9.27 5.06 2.04
C GLU A 622 -10.23 6.24 1.96
N ARG A 623 -11.43 5.95 1.45
CA ARG A 623 -12.54 6.90 1.44
C ARG A 623 -12.97 7.18 2.88
N ARG A 624 -13.08 8.47 3.21
CA ARG A 624 -13.60 9.01 4.46
C ARG A 624 -14.37 10.28 4.14
N SER A 625 -15.37 10.60 4.96
CA SER A 625 -16.13 11.84 4.85
C SER A 625 -16.62 12.25 6.23
N ALA A 626 -17.04 13.51 6.35
CA ALA A 626 -17.92 13.94 7.43
C ALA A 626 -19.28 14.35 6.85
N VAL A 627 -20.34 14.14 7.63
CA VAL A 627 -21.63 14.82 7.44
C VAL A 627 -21.68 15.97 8.42
N ALA A 628 -22.01 17.16 7.93
CA ALA A 628 -22.16 18.35 8.74
C ALA A 628 -23.60 18.85 8.60
N VAL A 629 -24.21 19.17 9.74
CA VAL A 629 -25.58 19.68 9.85
C VAL A 629 -25.51 21.05 10.53
N LEU A 630 -26.19 22.03 9.96
CA LEU A 630 -26.37 23.35 10.54
C LEU A 630 -27.74 23.43 11.21
N PHE A 631 -27.75 24.02 12.40
CA PHE A 631 -28.95 24.47 13.10
C PHE A 631 -28.86 25.98 13.27
N HIS A 632 -29.93 26.68 12.91
CA HIS A 632 -30.08 28.13 13.13
C HIS A 632 -31.20 28.36 14.14
N ASP A 633 -30.94 29.19 15.14
CA ASP A 633 -31.95 29.88 15.93
C ASP A 633 -31.92 31.38 15.57
N ARG A 634 -32.85 32.18 16.09
CA ARG A 634 -33.08 33.59 15.69
C ARG A 634 -31.85 34.51 15.80
N HIS A 635 -30.84 34.13 16.57
CA HIS A 635 -29.61 34.90 16.78
C HIS A 635 -28.30 34.09 16.70
N ASP A 636 -28.37 32.75 16.64
CA ASP A 636 -27.22 31.86 16.78
C ASP A 636 -27.23 30.73 15.73
N SER A 637 -26.05 30.27 15.32
CA SER A 637 -25.91 29.07 14.47
C SER A 637 -24.90 28.10 15.07
N VAL A 638 -25.22 26.81 15.06
CA VAL A 638 -24.31 25.74 15.49
C VAL A 638 -24.19 24.67 14.42
N ALA A 639 -22.95 24.29 14.10
CA ALA A 639 -22.66 23.19 13.21
C ALA A 639 -22.38 21.91 14.02
N ILE A 640 -23.05 20.81 13.69
CA ILE A 640 -22.78 19.49 14.26
C ILE A 640 -22.24 18.58 13.18
N VAL A 641 -21.05 18.03 13.41
CA VAL A 641 -20.25 17.30 12.42
C VAL A 641 -20.02 15.87 12.91
N ALA A 642 -20.53 14.88 12.17
CA ALA A 642 -20.27 13.47 12.43
C ALA A 642 -19.22 12.93 11.44
N THR A 643 -18.13 12.37 11.97
CA THR A 643 -17.01 11.85 11.17
C THR A 643 -16.54 10.47 11.64
N HIS A 644 -15.76 9.82 10.79
CA HIS A 644 -14.97 8.63 11.13
C HIS A 644 -13.62 8.82 10.46
N LEU A 645 -12.55 9.00 11.25
CA LEU A 645 -11.23 9.33 10.70
C LEU A 645 -10.44 8.08 10.27
N SER A 646 -9.26 8.30 9.69
CA SER A 646 -8.32 7.25 9.29
C SER A 646 -7.63 6.58 10.48
N LEU A 647 -7.32 5.29 10.34
CA LEU A 647 -6.38 4.56 11.22
C LEU A 647 -4.92 5.02 11.05
N VAL A 648 -4.59 5.72 9.96
CA VAL A 648 -3.23 6.18 9.64
C VAL A 648 -3.04 7.64 10.07
N ASP A 649 -2.24 7.88 11.10
CA ASP A 649 -2.01 9.20 11.72
C ASP A 649 -1.77 10.34 10.70
N ARG A 650 -0.94 10.12 9.67
CA ARG A 650 -0.65 11.13 8.62
C ARG A 650 -1.86 11.50 7.77
N LYS A 651 -2.77 10.55 7.52
CA LYS A 651 -4.03 10.83 6.83
C LYS A 651 -5.00 11.53 7.78
N ARG A 652 -5.14 11.02 9.00
CA ARG A 652 -5.96 11.62 10.07
C ARG A 652 -5.65 13.11 10.25
N LYS A 653 -4.37 13.50 10.26
CA LYS A 653 -3.96 14.91 10.31
C LYS A 653 -4.57 15.75 9.17
N ARG A 654 -4.43 15.30 7.92
CA ARG A 654 -5.00 16.01 6.76
C ARG A 654 -6.52 16.09 6.82
N GLN A 655 -7.18 15.06 7.36
CA GLN A 655 -8.63 15.02 7.54
C GLN A 655 -9.08 16.04 8.60
N VAL A 656 -8.39 16.09 9.75
CA VAL A 656 -8.58 17.12 10.78
C VAL A 656 -8.38 18.52 10.20
N GLN A 657 -7.31 18.75 9.44
CA GLN A 657 -7.07 20.02 8.76
C GLN A 657 -8.18 20.39 7.75
N SER A 658 -8.77 19.41 7.07
CA SER A 658 -9.87 19.62 6.12
C SER A 658 -11.20 19.96 6.81
N ILE A 659 -11.42 19.45 8.03
CA ILE A 659 -12.56 19.83 8.87
C ILE A 659 -12.34 21.25 9.44
N LEU A 660 -11.19 21.50 10.08
CA LEU A 660 -10.87 22.77 10.72
C LEU A 660 -10.88 23.95 9.75
N GLY A 661 -10.32 23.76 8.55
CA GLY A 661 -10.26 24.78 7.50
C GLY A 661 -11.54 24.92 6.66
N HIS A 662 -12.64 24.24 7.00
CA HIS A 662 -13.85 24.29 6.18
C HIS A 662 -14.57 25.65 6.34
N PRO A 663 -14.91 26.35 5.24
CA PRO A 663 -15.45 27.72 5.31
C PRO A 663 -16.86 27.78 5.93
N GLN A 664 -17.61 26.68 5.92
CA GLN A 664 -18.93 26.59 6.56
C GLN A 664 -18.88 26.19 8.05
N LEU A 665 -17.69 26.06 8.65
CA LEU A 665 -17.50 25.64 10.05
C LEU A 665 -16.88 26.73 10.94
N GLN A 666 -17.00 28.01 10.57
CA GLN A 666 -16.29 29.11 11.26
C GLN A 666 -16.96 29.58 12.57
N GLY A 667 -18.22 29.20 12.84
CA GLY A 667 -18.94 29.51 14.08
C GLY A 667 -18.76 28.46 15.19
N PRO A 668 -19.72 28.35 16.12
CA PRO A 668 -19.82 27.23 17.06
C PRO A 668 -19.90 25.87 16.33
N VAL A 669 -19.03 24.93 16.71
CA VAL A 669 -18.95 23.60 16.10
C VAL A 669 -18.84 22.50 17.15
N LEU A 670 -19.68 21.47 17.03
CA LEU A 670 -19.53 20.20 17.73
C LEU A 670 -19.04 19.14 16.75
N LEU A 671 -17.89 18.53 17.03
CA LEU A 671 -17.30 17.47 16.22
C LEU A 671 -17.38 16.14 16.97
N LEU A 672 -18.14 15.20 16.43
CA LEU A 672 -18.43 13.91 17.01
C LEU A 672 -17.92 12.77 16.12
N GLY A 673 -17.42 11.70 16.73
CA GLY A 673 -17.17 10.46 16.01
C GLY A 673 -16.00 9.63 16.49
N ASP A 674 -15.75 8.57 15.72
CA ASP A 674 -14.58 7.72 15.83
C ASP A 674 -13.35 8.43 15.25
N MET A 675 -12.49 8.91 16.15
CA MET A 675 -11.24 9.59 15.81
C MET A 675 -10.13 8.59 15.46
N ASN A 676 -10.34 7.29 15.66
CA ASN A 676 -9.38 6.20 15.51
C ASN A 676 -8.05 6.39 16.29
N ALA A 677 -8.08 7.21 17.34
CA ALA A 677 -6.89 7.70 18.02
C ALA A 677 -6.82 7.24 19.48
N TRP A 678 -6.19 6.08 19.72
CA TRP A 678 -5.96 5.54 21.06
C TRP A 678 -4.80 6.20 21.84
N ARG A 679 -3.99 7.03 21.17
CA ARG A 679 -2.88 7.81 21.76
C ARG A 679 -2.99 9.27 21.34
N ARG A 680 -2.39 10.18 22.13
CA ARG A 680 -2.25 11.59 21.74
C ARG A 680 -1.27 11.68 20.56
N CYS A 681 -1.81 11.91 19.36
CA CYS A 681 -1.06 12.05 18.12
C CYS A 681 -1.18 13.49 17.59
N GLU A 682 -0.45 13.84 16.53
CA GLU A 682 -0.46 15.20 15.99
C GLU A 682 -1.86 15.68 15.57
N ALA A 683 -2.70 14.76 15.04
CA ALA A 683 -4.07 15.08 14.64
C ALA A 683 -4.99 15.35 15.84
N THR A 684 -4.91 14.54 16.91
CA THR A 684 -5.70 14.82 18.12
C THR A 684 -5.17 16.04 18.85
N ARG A 685 -3.84 16.27 18.87
CA ARG A 685 -3.27 17.48 19.47
C ARG A 685 -3.79 18.74 18.75
N GLN A 686 -3.89 18.73 17.42
CA GLN A 686 -4.49 19.85 16.70
C GLN A 686 -5.99 20.02 17.02
N LEU A 687 -6.76 18.93 17.21
CA LEU A 687 -8.14 19.04 17.69
C LEU A 687 -8.21 19.61 19.12
N ASP A 688 -7.35 19.13 20.02
CA ASP A 688 -7.24 19.63 21.39
C ASP A 688 -6.82 21.13 21.43
N GLU A 689 -6.02 21.60 20.46
CA GLU A 689 -5.56 23.00 20.36
C GLU A 689 -6.63 23.94 19.75
N GLU A 690 -7.50 23.44 18.87
CA GLU A 690 -8.43 24.26 18.07
C GLU A 690 -9.88 24.23 18.57
N PHE A 691 -10.29 23.16 19.26
CA PHE A 691 -11.61 23.00 19.87
C PHE A 691 -11.53 23.25 21.38
N ASP A 692 -11.07 24.46 21.75
CA ASP A 692 -10.93 25.05 23.10
C ASP A 692 -11.37 24.11 24.24
N THR A 693 -10.42 23.36 24.80
CA THR A 693 -10.67 22.24 25.71
C THR A 693 -11.11 22.67 27.12
N ARG A 694 -12.20 23.44 27.22
CA ARG A 694 -13.02 23.60 28.43
C ARG A 694 -13.87 22.34 28.67
N HIS A 695 -13.21 21.19 28.61
CA HIS A 695 -13.78 19.88 28.86
C HIS A 695 -13.09 19.40 30.15
N HIS A 696 -13.83 19.31 31.27
CA HIS A 696 -13.26 18.93 32.58
C HIS A 696 -12.96 17.41 32.68
N ASN A 697 -12.32 16.83 31.66
CA ASN A 697 -11.98 15.42 31.60
C ASN A 697 -10.50 15.29 31.23
N ASP A 698 -9.66 14.97 32.21
CA ASP A 698 -8.23 14.72 32.00
C ASP A 698 -7.96 13.51 31.08
N GLN A 699 -8.98 12.66 30.88
CA GLN A 699 -8.95 11.50 30.00
C GLN A 699 -10.29 11.33 29.26
N TRP A 700 -10.21 11.00 27.97
CA TRP A 700 -11.40 10.68 27.17
C TRP A 700 -12.01 9.33 27.58
N PRO A 701 -13.35 9.16 27.55
CA PRO A 701 -13.99 7.88 27.87
C PRO A 701 -13.49 6.73 27.00
N ALA A 702 -13.12 5.62 27.61
CA ALA A 702 -12.85 4.40 26.87
C ALA A 702 -14.15 3.86 26.25
N SER A 703 -14.14 3.65 24.94
CA SER A 703 -15.27 3.16 24.14
C SER A 703 -15.01 1.78 23.54
N PHE A 704 -13.76 1.39 23.32
CA PHE A 704 -13.38 0.17 22.61
C PHE A 704 -12.44 -0.73 23.44
N PRO A 705 -12.56 -2.07 23.37
CA PRO A 705 -13.69 -2.82 22.81
C PRO A 705 -14.90 -2.78 23.75
N SER A 706 -16.11 -2.79 23.22
CA SER A 706 -17.36 -2.58 23.96
C SER A 706 -17.56 -3.48 25.18
N ALA A 707 -17.14 -4.75 25.09
CA ALA A 707 -17.23 -5.71 26.19
C ALA A 707 -16.33 -5.35 27.40
N ARG A 708 -15.14 -4.77 27.15
CA ARG A 708 -14.13 -4.36 28.15
C ARG A 708 -13.39 -3.11 27.65
N PRO A 709 -14.00 -1.92 27.73
CA PRO A 709 -13.47 -0.72 27.10
C PRO A 709 -12.15 -0.27 27.77
N VAL A 710 -11.10 -0.13 26.95
CA VAL A 710 -9.75 0.32 27.37
C VAL A 710 -9.15 1.40 26.45
N MET A 711 -9.74 1.66 25.28
CA MET A 711 -9.29 2.69 24.32
C MET A 711 -10.39 3.72 24.04
N ALA A 712 -10.01 5.00 24.08
CA ALA A 712 -10.89 6.14 23.84
C ALA A 712 -10.83 6.62 22.38
N LEU A 713 -11.47 5.85 21.49
CA LEU A 713 -11.50 6.14 20.06
C LEU A 713 -12.58 7.16 19.69
N ASP A 714 -13.74 7.07 20.33
CA ASP A 714 -14.90 7.92 20.11
C ASP A 714 -14.83 9.17 20.99
N ARG A 715 -15.01 10.36 20.38
CA ARG A 715 -14.84 11.64 21.06
C ARG A 715 -15.89 12.68 20.65
N VAL A 716 -16.04 13.68 21.50
CA VAL A 716 -16.89 14.87 21.29
C VAL A 716 -16.06 16.12 21.59
N TYR A 717 -15.68 16.82 20.54
CA TYR A 717 -14.96 18.10 20.60
C TYR A 717 -15.93 19.26 20.40
N ALA A 718 -15.68 20.41 21.04
CA ALA A 718 -16.56 21.58 20.99
C ALA A 718 -15.76 22.89 20.82
N ARG A 719 -16.19 23.75 19.90
CA ARG A 719 -15.66 25.11 19.67
C ARG A 719 -16.83 26.09 19.78
N GLY A 720 -16.67 27.19 20.51
CA GLY A 720 -17.79 28.10 20.84
C GLY A 720 -18.85 27.45 21.75
N ALA A 721 -18.48 26.38 22.45
CA ALA A 721 -19.34 25.63 23.35
C ALA A 721 -18.49 24.80 24.34
N SER A 722 -19.04 24.51 25.51
CA SER A 722 -18.37 23.80 26.61
C SER A 722 -18.97 22.41 26.85
N VAL A 723 -18.12 21.38 26.91
CA VAL A 723 -18.52 20.00 27.23
C VAL A 723 -18.56 19.83 28.76
N THR A 724 -19.76 19.89 29.33
CA THR A 724 -20.00 19.93 30.78
C THR A 724 -19.92 18.57 31.46
N ARG A 725 -20.26 17.51 30.73
CA ARG A 725 -20.20 16.10 31.17
C ARG A 725 -19.99 15.22 29.97
N ILE A 726 -19.18 14.18 30.07
CA ILE A 726 -19.06 13.13 29.06
C ILE A 726 -18.98 11.76 29.75
N ARG A 727 -19.56 10.72 29.15
CA ARG A 727 -19.51 9.34 29.67
C ARG A 727 -19.71 8.32 28.55
N PRO A 728 -19.18 7.10 28.68
CA PRO A 728 -19.61 6.00 27.83
C PRO A 728 -21.02 5.55 28.24
N HIS A 729 -21.82 5.08 27.28
CA HIS A 729 -23.09 4.40 27.54
C HIS A 729 -22.86 2.90 27.54
N SER A 730 -23.08 2.24 28.68
CA SER A 730 -22.69 0.83 28.91
C SER A 730 -23.88 -0.01 29.40
N SER A 731 -24.94 -0.09 28.60
CA SER A 731 -26.00 -1.10 28.79
C SER A 731 -25.55 -2.50 28.35
N GLU A 732 -26.35 -3.52 28.66
CA GLU A 732 -26.15 -4.88 28.14
C GLU A 732 -26.22 -4.92 26.61
N ALA A 733 -27.16 -4.16 26.01
CA ALA A 733 -27.25 -4.01 24.56
C ALA A 733 -26.01 -3.30 23.98
N ALA A 734 -25.47 -2.29 24.66
CA ALA A 734 -24.28 -1.56 24.18
C ALA A 734 -23.02 -2.44 24.15
N ARG A 735 -22.87 -3.36 25.11
CA ARG A 735 -21.74 -4.32 25.16
C ARG A 735 -21.75 -5.36 24.04
N HIS A 736 -22.88 -5.56 23.36
CA HIS A 736 -23.05 -6.61 22.35
C HIS A 736 -23.47 -6.10 20.95
N GLY A 737 -24.10 -4.92 20.87
CA GLY A 737 -24.64 -4.35 19.62
C GLY A 737 -23.57 -3.82 18.64
N SER A 738 -22.39 -3.45 19.15
CA SER A 738 -21.22 -3.04 18.36
C SER A 738 -19.94 -3.41 19.12
N ASP A 739 -18.78 -3.30 18.47
CA ASP A 739 -17.45 -3.40 19.12
C ASP A 739 -17.01 -2.08 19.76
N HIS A 740 -17.75 -0.99 19.55
CA HIS A 740 -17.63 0.28 20.29
C HIS A 740 -18.81 0.44 21.27
N LEU A 741 -18.60 1.10 22.41
CA LEU A 741 -19.66 1.72 23.20
C LEU A 741 -19.98 3.11 22.65
N PRO A 742 -21.24 3.56 22.69
CA PRO A 742 -21.57 4.96 22.48
C PRO A 742 -20.91 5.87 23.52
N VAL A 743 -20.61 7.10 23.14
CA VAL A 743 -20.19 8.17 24.05
C VAL A 743 -21.25 9.27 24.05
N VAL A 744 -21.74 9.64 25.23
CA VAL A 744 -22.77 10.68 25.46
C VAL A 744 -22.15 11.87 26.16
N ALA A 745 -22.42 13.07 25.67
CA ALA A 745 -21.91 14.33 26.18
C ALA A 745 -23.04 15.34 26.41
N ARG A 746 -23.01 16.06 27.54
CA ARG A 746 -23.85 17.24 27.76
C ARG A 746 -23.07 18.49 27.42
N VAL A 747 -23.53 19.21 26.41
CA VAL A 747 -22.86 20.40 25.88
C VAL A 747 -23.67 21.65 26.22
N ARG A 748 -22.96 22.75 26.54
CA ARG A 748 -23.55 24.08 26.68
C ARG A 748 -22.98 24.98 25.60
N LEU A 749 -23.84 25.64 24.82
CA LEU A 749 -23.41 26.64 23.84
C LEU A 749 -23.00 27.92 24.58
N ASP A 750 -21.87 28.49 24.21
CA ASP A 750 -21.41 29.76 24.78
C ASP A 750 -22.20 30.92 24.14
N ARG A 751 -22.34 32.05 24.84
CA ARG A 751 -22.96 33.26 24.25
C ARG A 751 -22.03 33.86 23.19
N PRO A 752 -22.53 34.37 22.06
CA PRO A 752 -21.83 35.44 21.36
C PRO A 752 -21.74 36.66 22.31
N GLY A 753 -20.54 37.23 22.39
CA GLY A 753 -20.28 38.48 23.12
C GLY A 753 -20.53 39.70 22.25
#